data_AF-A0A388PQV9-F1
#
_entry.id   AF-A0A388PQV9-F1
#
_cell.length_a   1.000
_cell.length_b   1.000
_cell.length_c   1.000
_cell.angle_alpha   90.00
_cell.angle_beta   90.00
_cell.angle_gamma   90.00
#
_symmetry.space_group_name_H-M   'P 1'
#
loop_
_entity.id
_entity.type
_entity.pdbx_description
1 polymer ?
#
loop_
_entity_poly.entity_id
_entity_poly.type
_entity_poly.pdbx_seq_one_letter_code
_entity_poly.pdbx_strand_id
1 'polypeptide(L)'
;MWRACCLALLAVLPRPARAGEADVIVYGATPGGFCAAIAAAREGAKVILLEPTAHLGGLSTGGLSHCDSNQMRRETLTGLFEEWHARIAQDYVARGRPAPYDPKDKTPGIRWVFEPSVASRVTRGMLKEAGVTVITGCSLRTVEKSGPRITALRTTQGSFAARVFVDGTYEGDLMAAAGVSWVIGRESRAEHGESLAGKQYPKPAMKVNGLDAAGRPLPLITGTDAGPDAAGDGHVMTFSFRLCLTRDPANRVPIPEPKNYDPARFELARRALQAGIRGVGFDLYPLPGNKLDGNNSIHGQVSLGLVGGSDSWHSADETERARIWEEHRQYTLEFLRFLRTDPAVPAKLRADYASLGFCQDEFTETGHFPPALYVRESRRLQGLYVLTQKDILESPRKEDPVAISSFPIDSHDCQRVVRPDGSVINEGTILPVRVPQTGVGYAYQVPYRALLPKPGQCANLLVPVALGSTHVAMSSLRIEGAWMAIGQAAGVAAALTARGDRPVQDLPYAELRARLLAQGQTLELPAAPARKPTPPAGPKAPATASTNLTLDDQDAELTGRWTRSTTFKPHVGQGYLHDERHADGKSRAVFRFKAPADGEFDLRMAYSAHPTRAQRLPVTVSGEGTEQRLVVDQTLPLPGGETFRSIGRLRLRQGADYVLTVVNDGGPGFTILDAFELRPAPAGR
;
A
#
# COMPACT_ATOMS: atom_id res chain seq x y z
N MET A 1 -13.29 9.83 80.39
CA MET A 1 -13.22 10.26 78.97
C MET A 1 -12.37 9.27 78.21
N TRP A 2 -13.00 8.39 77.43
CA TRP A 2 -12.35 7.41 76.57
C TRP A 2 -11.94 8.06 75.24
N ARG A 3 -10.69 7.86 74.79
CA ARG A 3 -10.27 8.16 73.42
C ARG A 3 -10.26 6.86 72.62
N ALA A 4 -11.16 6.76 71.66
CA ALA A 4 -11.28 5.64 70.74
C ALA A 4 -10.15 5.69 69.68
N CYS A 5 -9.44 4.57 69.51
CA CYS A 5 -8.58 4.31 68.37
C CYS A 5 -9.43 3.84 67.20
N CYS A 6 -9.48 4.59 66.11
CA CYS A 6 -10.03 4.12 64.83
C CYS A 6 -8.92 3.42 64.03
N LEU A 7 -8.95 2.09 63.99
CA LEU A 7 -8.23 1.31 62.98
C LEU A 7 -8.95 1.47 61.63
N ALA A 8 -8.28 2.04 60.64
CA ALA A 8 -8.72 2.00 59.25
C ALA A 8 -8.39 0.61 58.66
N LEU A 9 -9.41 -0.22 58.47
CA LEU A 9 -9.31 -1.44 57.66
C LEU A 9 -9.17 -1.03 56.18
N LEU A 10 -7.96 -1.15 55.64
CA LEU A 10 -7.73 -1.18 54.19
C LEU A 10 -8.40 -2.44 53.64
N ALA A 11 -9.50 -2.27 52.90
CA ALA A 11 -10.13 -3.35 52.14
C ALA A 11 -9.15 -3.82 51.04
N VAL A 12 -8.48 -4.95 51.29
CA VAL A 12 -7.69 -5.66 50.27
C VAL A 12 -8.68 -6.29 49.30
N LEU A 13 -8.91 -5.65 48.16
CA LEU A 13 -9.65 -6.26 47.05
C LEU A 13 -8.93 -7.57 46.65
N PRO A 14 -9.63 -8.71 46.55
CA PRO A 14 -9.00 -9.97 46.21
C PRO A 14 -8.34 -9.87 44.84
N ARG A 15 -7.03 -10.16 44.78
CA ARG A 15 -6.32 -10.29 43.50
C ARG A 15 -7.02 -11.39 42.69
N PRO A 16 -7.47 -11.13 41.46
CA PRO A 16 -8.04 -12.17 40.62
C PRO A 16 -7.03 -13.31 40.46
N ALA A 17 -7.52 -14.55 40.49
CA ALA A 17 -6.71 -15.75 40.34
C ALA A 17 -5.84 -15.68 39.07
N ARG A 18 -4.58 -16.07 39.19
CA ARG A 18 -3.62 -16.09 38.07
C ARG A 18 -4.00 -17.24 37.13
N ALA A 19 -4.39 -16.90 35.91
CA ALA A 19 -4.84 -17.84 34.89
C ALA A 19 -3.67 -18.47 34.11
N GLY A 20 -2.53 -17.77 33.99
CA GLY A 20 -1.35 -18.33 33.35
C GLY A 20 -0.06 -17.53 33.57
N GLU A 21 1.07 -18.22 33.39
CA GLU A 21 2.41 -17.64 33.41
C GLU A 21 3.28 -18.25 32.31
N ALA A 22 4.05 -17.38 31.63
CA ALA A 22 4.89 -17.70 30.50
C ALA A 22 6.16 -16.83 30.49
N ASP A 23 7.15 -17.21 29.69
CA ASP A 23 8.30 -16.33 29.44
C ASP A 23 7.89 -15.17 28.53
N VAL A 24 7.11 -15.50 27.49
CA VAL A 24 6.59 -14.55 26.50
C VAL A 24 5.07 -14.69 26.38
N ILE A 25 4.35 -13.57 26.48
CA ILE A 25 2.95 -13.48 26.07
C ILE A 25 2.86 -12.68 24.77
N VAL A 26 2.18 -13.25 23.78
CA VAL A 26 1.79 -12.53 22.56
C VAL A 26 0.30 -12.24 22.64
N TYR A 27 -0.09 -10.99 22.42
CA TYR A 27 -1.50 -10.57 22.37
C TYR A 27 -1.87 -10.22 20.92
N GLY A 28 -2.81 -10.96 20.33
CA GLY A 28 -3.20 -10.89 18.93
C GLY A 28 -2.50 -11.96 18.07
N ALA A 29 -3.29 -12.69 17.27
CA ALA A 29 -2.86 -13.79 16.41
C ALA A 29 -2.88 -13.41 14.92
N THR A 30 -2.55 -12.16 14.59
CA THR A 30 -2.25 -11.76 13.20
C THR A 30 -1.03 -12.52 12.66
N PRO A 31 -0.69 -12.41 11.37
CA PRO A 31 0.55 -12.99 10.84
C PRO A 31 1.82 -12.53 11.54
N GLY A 32 1.87 -11.29 12.02
CA GLY A 32 2.96 -10.87 12.93
C GLY A 32 2.90 -11.55 14.30
N GLY A 33 1.71 -11.65 14.89
CA GLY A 33 1.50 -12.27 16.19
C GLY A 33 1.83 -13.77 16.23
N PHE A 34 1.25 -14.57 15.33
CA PHE A 34 1.50 -16.02 15.37
C PHE A 34 2.95 -16.37 14.99
N CYS A 35 3.59 -15.60 14.10
CA CYS A 35 5.01 -15.78 13.80
C CYS A 35 5.88 -15.40 15.00
N ALA A 36 5.55 -14.35 15.75
CA ALA A 36 6.23 -14.02 17.00
C ALA A 36 6.12 -15.15 18.02
N ALA A 37 4.92 -15.73 18.19
CA ALA A 37 4.70 -16.82 19.13
C ALA A 37 5.51 -18.07 18.76
N ILE A 38 5.49 -18.48 17.48
CA ILE A 38 6.27 -19.62 16.98
C ILE A 38 7.77 -19.38 17.15
N ALA A 39 8.26 -18.21 16.75
CA ALA A 39 9.68 -17.89 16.80
C ALA A 39 10.21 -17.84 18.25
N ALA A 40 9.44 -17.26 19.17
CA ALA A 40 9.78 -17.26 20.60
C ALA A 40 9.82 -18.67 21.18
N ALA A 41 8.84 -19.52 20.85
CA ALA A 41 8.80 -20.90 21.34
C ALA A 41 9.97 -21.73 20.80
N ARG A 42 10.37 -21.53 19.53
CA ARG A 42 11.55 -22.18 18.93
C ARG A 42 12.88 -21.69 19.50
N GLU A 43 12.92 -20.54 20.15
CA GLU A 43 14.05 -20.09 20.96
C GLU A 43 14.06 -20.68 22.39
N GLY A 44 13.08 -21.55 22.70
CA GLY A 44 12.96 -22.26 23.97
C GLY A 44 12.12 -21.54 25.03
N ALA A 45 11.44 -20.44 24.68
CA ALA A 45 10.55 -19.76 25.61
C ALA A 45 9.24 -20.53 25.82
N LYS A 46 8.70 -20.51 27.05
CA LYS A 46 7.29 -20.87 27.28
C LYS A 46 6.41 -19.74 26.76
N VAL A 47 5.52 -20.04 25.83
CA VAL A 47 4.70 -19.01 25.15
C VAL A 47 3.20 -19.22 25.36
N ILE A 48 2.50 -18.14 25.70
CA ILE A 48 1.04 -18.05 25.63
C ILE A 48 0.67 -17.02 24.54
N LEU A 49 -0.19 -17.42 23.60
CA LEU A 49 -0.78 -16.55 22.58
C LEU A 49 -2.25 -16.29 22.96
N LEU A 50 -2.58 -15.04 23.27
CA LEU A 50 -3.92 -14.59 23.61
C LEU A 50 -4.55 -13.90 22.39
N GLU A 51 -5.65 -14.42 21.88
CA GLU A 51 -6.40 -13.87 20.74
C GLU A 51 -7.77 -13.36 21.20
N PRO A 52 -8.10 -12.06 21.00
CA PRO A 52 -9.37 -11.50 21.42
C PRO A 52 -10.59 -12.14 20.76
N THR A 53 -10.45 -12.58 19.50
CA THR A 53 -11.53 -13.19 18.73
C THR A 53 -11.48 -14.72 18.79
N ALA A 54 -12.41 -15.41 18.11
CA ALA A 54 -12.33 -16.86 17.89
C ALA A 54 -11.36 -17.23 16.74
N HIS A 55 -10.90 -16.24 15.95
CA HIS A 55 -10.23 -16.44 14.68
C HIS A 55 -8.72 -16.26 14.79
N LEU A 56 -7.96 -17.28 14.38
CA LEU A 56 -6.50 -17.25 14.38
C LEU A 56 -5.96 -17.01 12.96
N GLY A 57 -4.91 -16.20 12.86
CA GLY A 57 -4.17 -15.96 11.61
C GLY A 57 -4.55 -14.67 10.88
N GLY A 58 -5.39 -13.82 11.47
CA GLY A 58 -5.78 -12.53 10.91
C GLY A 58 -6.33 -12.66 9.49
N LEU A 59 -5.90 -11.78 8.58
CA LEU A 59 -6.44 -11.73 7.23
C LEU A 59 -5.95 -12.88 6.35
N SER A 60 -4.75 -13.42 6.56
CA SER A 60 -4.23 -14.57 5.80
C SER A 60 -5.10 -15.82 5.92
N THR A 61 -5.80 -15.98 7.04
CA THR A 61 -6.76 -17.08 7.25
C THR A 61 -8.21 -16.60 7.18
N GLY A 62 -8.42 -15.28 7.20
CA GLY A 62 -9.71 -14.59 7.25
C GLY A 62 -10.20 -14.03 5.92
N GLY A 63 -9.57 -14.39 4.80
CA GLY A 63 -10.07 -14.08 3.45
C GLY A 63 -9.03 -13.55 2.46
N LEU A 64 -7.92 -12.96 2.93
CA LEU A 64 -6.83 -12.47 2.09
C LEU A 64 -6.02 -13.64 1.53
N SER A 65 -6.57 -14.25 0.49
CA SER A 65 -6.09 -15.49 -0.12
C SER A 65 -5.14 -15.21 -1.28
N HIS A 66 -5.29 -14.06 -1.92
CA HIS A 66 -4.24 -13.43 -2.72
C HIS A 66 -3.34 -12.62 -1.79
N CYS A 67 -2.20 -13.20 -1.38
CA CYS A 67 -1.34 -12.64 -0.33
C CYS A 67 -0.48 -11.43 -0.73
N ASP A 68 -0.72 -10.86 -1.92
CA ASP A 68 -0.08 -9.66 -2.47
C ASP A 68 1.46 -9.70 -2.63
N SER A 69 2.10 -10.82 -2.29
CA SER A 69 3.55 -11.05 -2.42
C SER A 69 4.06 -11.01 -3.87
N ASN A 70 3.17 -11.08 -4.86
CA ASN A 70 3.49 -10.92 -6.28
C ASN A 70 3.98 -9.52 -6.64
N GLN A 71 3.76 -8.54 -5.76
CA GLN A 71 4.22 -7.16 -5.89
C GLN A 71 5.43 -6.86 -4.99
N MET A 72 5.93 -7.86 -4.28
CA MET A 72 7.06 -7.75 -3.35
C MET A 72 8.30 -8.41 -3.97
N ARG A 73 9.47 -8.12 -3.37
CA ARG A 73 10.71 -8.86 -3.58
C ARG A 73 10.64 -10.17 -2.80
N ARG A 74 10.00 -11.18 -3.39
CA ARG A 74 9.69 -12.44 -2.69
C ARG A 74 10.94 -13.19 -2.21
N GLU A 75 12.10 -12.95 -2.82
CA GLU A 75 13.39 -13.46 -2.36
C GLU A 75 13.81 -12.93 -0.98
N THR A 76 13.20 -11.85 -0.49
CA THR A 76 13.44 -11.31 0.85
C THR A 76 12.42 -11.80 1.89
N LEU A 77 11.37 -12.50 1.45
CA LEU A 77 10.35 -13.07 2.33
C LEU A 77 10.74 -14.51 2.68
N THR A 78 11.61 -14.64 3.67
CA THR A 78 12.23 -15.90 4.12
C THR A 78 11.77 -16.29 5.53
N GLY A 79 12.40 -17.30 6.13
CA GLY A 79 12.04 -17.78 7.48
C GLY A 79 10.61 -18.33 7.55
N LEU A 80 9.84 -17.90 8.57
CA LEU A 80 8.49 -18.43 8.82
C LEU A 80 7.50 -18.13 7.69
N PHE A 81 7.67 -17.06 6.91
CA PHE A 81 6.84 -16.80 5.74
C PHE A 81 6.99 -17.92 4.69
N GLU A 82 8.23 -18.27 4.37
CA GLU A 82 8.54 -19.30 3.38
C GLU A 82 8.12 -20.68 3.88
N GLU A 83 8.38 -21.00 5.14
CA GLU A 83 7.96 -22.25 5.76
C GLU A 83 6.42 -22.40 5.74
N TRP A 84 5.68 -21.35 6.09
CA TRP A 84 4.22 -21.38 6.09
C TRP A 84 3.66 -21.62 4.69
N HIS A 85 4.19 -20.94 3.66
CA HIS A 85 3.77 -21.17 2.28
C HIS A 85 4.16 -22.56 1.75
N ALA A 86 5.30 -23.10 2.17
CA ALA A 86 5.70 -24.47 1.84
C ALA A 86 4.74 -25.49 2.46
N ARG A 87 4.34 -25.29 3.72
CA ARG A 87 3.35 -26.14 4.40
C ARG A 87 1.95 -26.03 3.79
N ILE A 88 1.55 -24.86 3.27
CA ILE A 88 0.32 -24.74 2.48
C ILE A 88 0.38 -25.61 1.23
N ALA A 89 1.46 -25.52 0.44
CA ALA A 89 1.61 -26.35 -0.75
C ALA A 89 1.58 -27.86 -0.39
N GLN A 90 2.22 -28.24 0.72
CA GLN A 90 2.20 -29.61 1.24
C GLN A 90 0.81 -30.07 1.70
N ASP A 91 0.00 -29.22 2.36
CA ASP A 91 -1.37 -29.57 2.78
C ASP A 91 -2.27 -29.92 1.58
N TYR A 92 -2.10 -29.24 0.44
CA TYR A 92 -2.81 -29.60 -0.78
C TYR A 92 -2.41 -30.99 -1.27
N VAL A 93 -1.10 -31.24 -1.40
CA VAL A 93 -0.56 -32.52 -1.89
C VAL A 93 -0.95 -33.67 -0.96
N ALA A 94 -0.87 -33.48 0.36
CA ALA A 94 -1.26 -34.48 1.35
C ALA A 94 -2.75 -34.86 1.28
N ARG A 95 -3.60 -33.95 0.79
CA ARG A 95 -5.03 -34.19 0.54
C ARG A 95 -5.33 -34.66 -0.89
N GLY A 96 -4.32 -35.06 -1.65
CA GLY A 96 -4.47 -35.54 -3.04
C GLY A 96 -4.85 -34.44 -4.04
N ARG A 97 -4.61 -33.16 -3.72
CA ARG A 97 -4.83 -32.02 -4.61
C ARG A 97 -3.49 -31.51 -5.15
N PRO A 98 -3.44 -30.94 -6.37
CA PRO A 98 -2.24 -30.28 -6.84
C PRO A 98 -1.87 -29.10 -5.94
N ALA A 99 -0.57 -28.88 -5.74
CA ALA A 99 -0.08 -27.69 -5.07
C ALA A 99 -0.56 -26.43 -5.84
N PRO A 100 -1.05 -25.39 -5.15
CA PRO A 100 -1.61 -24.21 -5.82
C PRO A 100 -0.55 -23.30 -6.45
N TYR A 101 0.71 -23.44 -6.02
CA TYR A 101 1.89 -22.76 -6.53
C TYR A 101 3.15 -23.51 -6.04
N ASP A 102 4.30 -23.26 -6.65
CA ASP A 102 5.60 -23.69 -6.11
C ASP A 102 6.16 -22.62 -5.15
N PRO A 103 6.32 -22.90 -3.85
CA PRO A 103 6.90 -21.96 -2.89
C PRO A 103 8.37 -21.59 -3.20
N LYS A 104 9.06 -22.34 -4.06
CA LYS A 104 10.42 -22.02 -4.53
C LYS A 104 10.42 -21.04 -5.70
N ASP A 105 9.30 -20.92 -6.41
CA ASP A 105 9.19 -19.98 -7.53
C ASP A 105 8.92 -18.56 -7.02
N LYS A 106 10.01 -17.78 -6.99
CA LYS A 106 10.00 -16.38 -6.56
C LYS A 106 9.83 -15.40 -7.72
N THR A 107 9.47 -15.86 -8.91
CA THR A 107 9.35 -14.99 -10.09
C THR A 107 8.31 -13.89 -9.84
N PRO A 108 8.68 -12.60 -10.06
CA PRO A 108 7.76 -11.48 -9.88
C PRO A 108 6.47 -11.65 -10.72
N GLY A 109 5.33 -11.27 -10.14
CA GLY A 109 4.02 -11.34 -10.82
C GLY A 109 3.30 -12.70 -10.72
N ILE A 110 3.99 -13.80 -10.38
CA ILE A 110 3.30 -15.07 -10.09
C ILE A 110 2.47 -14.90 -8.84
N ARG A 111 1.20 -15.32 -8.90
CA ARG A 111 0.28 -15.21 -7.76
C ARG A 111 0.44 -16.43 -6.86
N TRP A 112 0.77 -16.19 -5.60
CA TRP A 112 0.61 -17.20 -4.56
C TRP A 112 -0.79 -17.05 -3.97
N VAL A 113 -1.60 -18.08 -4.19
CA VAL A 113 -3.02 -18.11 -3.80
C VAL A 113 -3.34 -19.41 -3.09
N PHE A 114 -4.19 -19.34 -2.08
CA PHE A 114 -4.58 -20.50 -1.27
C PHE A 114 -6.03 -20.40 -0.81
N GLU A 115 -6.52 -21.44 -0.14
CA GLU A 115 -7.86 -21.44 0.46
C GLU A 115 -7.72 -20.96 1.92
N PRO A 116 -8.60 -20.09 2.45
CA PRO A 116 -8.55 -19.63 3.84
C PRO A 116 -8.53 -20.77 4.86
N SER A 117 -9.35 -21.82 4.63
CA SER A 117 -9.39 -23.02 5.46
C SER A 117 -8.05 -23.77 5.51
N VAL A 118 -7.29 -23.78 4.41
CA VAL A 118 -5.94 -24.38 4.35
C VAL A 118 -4.96 -23.58 5.18
N ALA A 119 -4.93 -22.26 4.95
CA ALA A 119 -4.11 -21.33 5.72
C ALA A 119 -4.40 -21.47 7.23
N SER A 120 -5.68 -21.56 7.62
CA SER A 120 -6.09 -21.74 9.02
C SER A 120 -5.56 -23.05 9.63
N ARG A 121 -5.69 -24.18 8.91
CA ARG A 121 -5.15 -25.47 9.36
C ARG A 121 -3.63 -25.44 9.53
N VAL A 122 -2.90 -24.89 8.56
CA VAL A 122 -1.44 -24.79 8.61
C VAL A 122 -0.99 -23.93 9.79
N THR A 123 -1.59 -22.74 9.98
CA THR A 123 -1.29 -21.85 11.11
C THR A 123 -1.51 -22.55 12.46
N ARG A 124 -2.67 -23.21 12.64
CA ARG A 124 -2.97 -23.96 13.88
C ARG A 124 -1.99 -25.12 14.09
N GLY A 125 -1.63 -25.82 13.03
CA GLY A 125 -0.65 -26.91 13.06
C GLY A 125 0.73 -26.43 13.50
N MET A 126 1.22 -25.33 12.93
CA MET A 126 2.53 -24.76 13.30
C MET A 126 2.58 -24.24 14.73
N LEU A 127 1.52 -23.58 15.21
CA LEU A 127 1.41 -23.14 16.61
C LEU A 127 1.45 -24.33 17.58
N LYS A 128 0.70 -25.39 17.26
CA LYS A 128 0.68 -26.63 18.06
C LYS A 128 2.04 -27.33 18.06
N GLU A 129 2.68 -27.48 16.90
CA GLU A 129 4.01 -28.08 16.76
C GLU A 129 5.06 -27.32 17.56
N ALA A 130 4.99 -25.98 17.58
CA ALA A 130 5.89 -25.15 18.37
C ALA A 130 5.62 -25.19 19.87
N GLY A 131 4.55 -25.85 20.34
CA GLY A 131 4.20 -25.90 21.76
C GLY A 131 3.60 -24.61 22.33
N VAL A 132 3.05 -23.74 21.47
CA VAL A 132 2.40 -22.49 21.90
C VAL A 132 1.06 -22.81 22.56
N THR A 133 0.81 -22.27 23.75
CA THR A 133 -0.52 -22.34 24.39
C THR A 133 -1.40 -21.24 23.80
N VAL A 134 -2.41 -21.60 23.03
CA VAL A 134 -3.31 -20.64 22.36
C VAL A 134 -4.63 -20.52 23.10
N ILE A 135 -5.03 -19.29 23.42
CA ILE A 135 -6.31 -18.98 24.07
C ILE A 135 -7.05 -17.95 23.22
N THR A 136 -8.22 -18.32 22.70
CA THR A 136 -9.09 -17.48 21.87
C THR A 136 -10.25 -16.91 22.69
N GLY A 137 -10.90 -15.85 22.22
CA GLY A 137 -11.96 -15.15 22.97
C GLY A 137 -11.45 -14.44 24.23
N CYS A 138 -10.16 -14.07 24.23
CA CYS A 138 -9.45 -13.56 25.40
C CYS A 138 -9.07 -12.09 25.21
N SER A 139 -10.00 -11.20 25.53
CA SER A 139 -9.84 -9.76 25.30
C SER A 139 -9.19 -9.06 26.50
N LEU A 140 -8.29 -8.14 26.21
CA LEU A 140 -7.59 -7.31 27.19
C LEU A 140 -8.56 -6.32 27.85
N ARG A 141 -8.50 -6.26 29.19
CA ARG A 141 -9.23 -5.27 30.00
C ARG A 141 -8.29 -4.19 30.48
N THR A 142 -7.18 -4.57 31.12
CA THR A 142 -6.18 -3.63 31.65
C THR A 142 -4.78 -4.25 31.67
N VAL A 143 -3.77 -3.38 31.75
CA VAL A 143 -2.36 -3.76 31.91
C VAL A 143 -1.89 -3.35 33.30
N GLU A 144 -1.29 -4.28 34.03
CA GLU A 144 -0.64 -3.99 35.32
C GLU A 144 0.86 -3.73 35.10
N LYS A 145 1.39 -2.69 35.74
CA LYS A 145 2.80 -2.30 35.63
C LYS A 145 3.44 -2.06 36.99
N SER A 146 4.73 -2.33 37.06
CA SER A 146 5.64 -1.87 38.11
C SER A 146 6.72 -1.00 37.48
N GLY A 147 6.62 0.31 37.64
CA GLY A 147 7.41 1.27 36.87
C GLY A 147 7.18 1.10 35.35
N PRO A 148 8.24 1.01 34.51
CA PRO A 148 8.08 0.80 33.07
C PRO A 148 7.81 -0.66 32.69
N ARG A 149 7.81 -1.62 33.62
CA ARG A 149 7.64 -3.03 33.30
C ARG A 149 6.18 -3.46 33.44
N ILE A 150 5.64 -4.11 32.42
CA ILE A 150 4.38 -4.85 32.51
C ILE A 150 4.60 -6.08 33.38
N THR A 151 3.71 -6.29 34.35
CA THR A 151 3.73 -7.46 35.24
C THR A 151 2.64 -8.46 34.90
N ALA A 152 1.47 -7.99 34.45
CA ALA A 152 0.36 -8.85 34.04
C ALA A 152 -0.61 -8.14 33.09
N LEU A 153 -1.31 -8.94 32.29
CA LEU A 153 -2.50 -8.56 31.55
C LEU A 153 -3.72 -9.06 32.31
N ARG A 154 -4.72 -8.20 32.51
CA ARG A 154 -6.06 -8.60 32.96
C ARG A 154 -6.94 -8.74 31.74
N THR A 155 -7.61 -9.87 31.61
CA THR A 155 -8.40 -10.22 30.43
C THR A 155 -9.79 -10.71 30.83
N THR A 156 -10.65 -10.98 29.85
CA THR A 156 -11.93 -11.68 30.05
C THR A 156 -11.79 -13.08 30.63
N GLN A 157 -10.62 -13.71 30.50
CA GLN A 157 -10.37 -15.09 30.96
C GLN A 157 -9.37 -15.15 32.12
N GLY A 158 -9.22 -14.05 32.87
CA GLY A 158 -8.36 -13.97 34.05
C GLY A 158 -7.05 -13.24 33.80
N SER A 159 -6.04 -13.50 34.63
CA SER A 159 -4.78 -12.75 34.62
C SER A 159 -3.61 -13.56 34.15
N PHE A 160 -2.87 -13.01 33.19
CA PHE A 160 -1.71 -13.63 32.55
C PHE A 160 -0.48 -12.78 32.77
N ALA A 161 0.61 -13.40 33.20
CA ALA A 161 1.85 -12.69 33.50
C ALA A 161 3.03 -13.31 32.74
N ALA A 162 3.96 -12.47 32.31
CA ALA A 162 5.14 -12.89 31.57
C ALA A 162 6.33 -11.95 31.79
N ARG A 163 7.51 -12.41 31.36
CA ARG A 163 8.73 -11.61 31.42
C ARG A 163 8.75 -10.56 30.33
N VAL A 164 8.31 -10.93 29.12
CA VAL A 164 8.21 -10.06 27.93
C VAL A 164 6.85 -10.22 27.26
N PHE A 165 6.36 -9.14 26.67
CA PHE A 165 5.10 -9.09 25.94
C PHE A 165 5.31 -8.66 24.50
N VAL A 166 4.47 -9.15 23.59
CA VAL A 166 4.42 -8.74 22.19
C VAL A 166 3.00 -8.33 21.84
N ASP A 167 2.82 -7.12 21.32
CA ASP A 167 1.56 -6.67 20.74
C ASP A 167 1.50 -7.05 19.25
N GLY A 168 0.87 -8.18 19.00
CA GLY A 168 0.62 -8.73 17.67
C GLY A 168 -0.74 -8.35 17.09
N THR A 169 -1.45 -7.36 17.65
CA THR A 169 -2.75 -6.92 17.12
C THR A 169 -2.59 -5.94 15.94
N TYR A 170 -3.59 -5.84 15.05
CA TYR A 170 -3.62 -4.78 14.03
C TYR A 170 -3.85 -3.40 14.67
N GLU A 171 -4.43 -3.38 15.88
CA GLU A 171 -4.94 -2.21 16.57
C GLU A 171 -3.92 -1.53 17.49
N GLY A 172 -2.86 -2.24 17.90
CA GLY A 172 -1.91 -1.76 18.91
C GLY A 172 -2.54 -1.60 20.29
N ASP A 173 -3.47 -2.49 20.66
CA ASP A 173 -4.26 -2.36 21.89
C ASP A 173 -3.44 -2.57 23.16
N LEU A 174 -2.52 -3.55 23.16
CA LEU A 174 -1.67 -3.80 24.31
C LEU A 174 -0.68 -2.65 24.50
N MET A 175 -0.12 -2.13 23.41
CA MET A 175 0.72 -0.92 23.42
C MET A 175 -0.03 0.26 24.04
N ALA A 176 -1.24 0.55 23.56
CA ALA A 176 -2.04 1.65 24.07
C ALA A 176 -2.40 1.47 25.55
N ALA A 177 -2.84 0.27 25.95
CA ALA A 177 -3.21 -0.05 27.32
C ALA A 177 -2.00 -0.03 28.28
N ALA A 178 -0.78 -0.26 27.79
CA ALA A 178 0.46 -0.14 28.55
C ALA A 178 0.92 1.32 28.76
N GLY A 179 0.21 2.31 28.20
CA GLY A 179 0.55 3.72 28.28
C GLY A 179 1.74 4.12 27.41
N VAL A 180 2.01 3.37 26.34
CA VAL A 180 3.02 3.73 25.34
C VAL A 180 2.44 4.76 24.37
N SER A 181 3.25 5.75 23.95
CA SER A 181 2.79 6.77 23.00
C SER A 181 2.50 6.19 21.62
N TRP A 182 1.47 6.72 20.96
CA TRP A 182 1.05 6.32 19.64
C TRP A 182 0.41 7.49 18.88
N VAL A 183 0.29 7.34 17.57
CA VAL A 183 -0.44 8.23 16.65
C VAL A 183 -1.44 7.44 15.81
N ILE A 184 -2.35 8.16 15.17
CA ILE A 184 -3.36 7.64 14.25
C ILE A 184 -3.58 8.66 13.13
N GLY A 185 -4.06 8.19 11.98
CA GLY A 185 -4.42 9.04 10.86
C GLY A 185 -3.22 9.39 10.00
N ARG A 186 -3.21 10.58 9.40
CA ARG A 186 -2.21 11.00 8.41
C ARG A 186 -1.42 12.17 8.93
N GLU A 187 -0.10 12.10 8.79
CA GLU A 187 0.80 13.21 9.05
C GLU A 187 0.65 14.30 7.98
N SER A 188 1.04 15.53 8.33
CA SER A 188 1.15 16.61 7.34
C SER A 188 2.39 16.42 6.45
N ARG A 189 2.38 17.00 5.24
CA ARG A 189 3.56 16.96 4.35
C ARG A 189 4.81 17.58 5.00
N ALA A 190 4.63 18.56 5.87
CA ALA A 190 5.72 19.28 6.52
C ALA A 190 6.35 18.51 7.70
N GLU A 191 5.59 17.65 8.38
CA GLU A 191 6.02 16.98 9.62
C GLU A 191 7.24 16.10 9.42
N HIS A 192 7.26 15.36 8.30
CA HIS A 192 8.36 14.46 7.92
C HIS A 192 8.93 14.73 6.52
N GLY A 193 8.46 15.78 5.83
CA GLY A 193 8.89 16.08 4.45
C GLY A 193 8.39 15.07 3.42
N GLU A 194 7.26 14.42 3.68
CA GLU A 194 6.71 13.34 2.85
C GLU A 194 5.79 13.90 1.76
N SER A 195 6.15 13.71 0.49
CA SER A 195 5.33 14.20 -0.64
C SER A 195 4.00 13.45 -0.79
N LEU A 196 3.93 12.21 -0.29
CA LEU A 196 2.71 11.39 -0.31
C LEU A 196 1.84 11.58 0.94
N ALA A 197 2.30 12.34 1.94
CA ALA A 197 1.50 12.64 3.14
C ALA A 197 0.43 13.71 2.84
N GLY A 198 -0.43 13.95 3.84
CA GLY A 198 -1.64 14.74 3.69
C GLY A 198 -2.63 14.10 2.72
N LYS A 199 -3.35 14.94 1.97
CA LYS A 199 -4.42 14.51 1.09
C LYS A 199 -3.96 14.17 -0.31
N GLN A 200 -4.55 13.12 -0.88
CA GLN A 200 -4.15 12.56 -2.17
C GLN A 200 -5.36 12.30 -3.06
N TYR A 201 -5.25 12.73 -4.33
CA TYR A 201 -6.34 12.68 -5.31
C TYR A 201 -5.90 12.09 -6.66
N PRO A 202 -5.35 10.86 -6.73
CA PRO A 202 -4.91 10.28 -8.00
C PRO A 202 -6.08 9.79 -8.87
N LYS A 203 -7.29 9.67 -8.31
CA LYS A 203 -8.50 9.29 -9.03
C LYS A 203 -9.20 10.53 -9.60
N PRO A 204 -9.79 10.46 -10.80
CA PRO A 204 -10.59 11.56 -11.32
C PRO A 204 -11.86 11.72 -10.49
N ALA A 205 -12.33 12.97 -10.34
CA ALA A 205 -13.63 13.26 -9.75
C ALA A 205 -14.75 12.62 -10.59
N MET A 206 -15.73 12.04 -9.91
CA MET A 206 -16.98 11.60 -10.50
C MET A 206 -17.81 12.84 -10.83
N LYS A 207 -17.99 13.12 -12.12
CA LYS A 207 -18.77 14.27 -12.63
C LYS A 207 -20.29 14.03 -12.48
N VAL A 208 -20.73 13.82 -11.25
CA VAL A 208 -22.12 13.61 -10.85
C VAL A 208 -22.39 14.43 -9.60
N ASN A 209 -23.61 14.95 -9.45
CA ASN A 209 -23.96 15.74 -8.27
C ASN A 209 -23.97 14.84 -7.01
N GLY A 210 -23.15 15.20 -6.01
CA GLY A 210 -23.05 14.52 -4.72
C GLY A 210 -24.08 14.96 -3.68
N LEU A 211 -25.00 15.86 -4.03
CA LEU A 211 -26.02 16.37 -3.12
C LEU A 211 -27.41 15.81 -3.43
N ASP A 212 -28.25 15.73 -2.41
CA ASP A 212 -29.69 15.48 -2.53
C ASP A 212 -30.46 16.76 -2.92
N ALA A 213 -31.78 16.64 -3.09
CA ALA A 213 -32.63 17.78 -3.46
C ALA A 213 -32.68 18.90 -2.39
N ALA A 214 -32.31 18.59 -1.15
CA ALA A 214 -32.22 19.56 -0.05
C ALA A 214 -30.80 20.15 0.11
N GLY A 215 -29.87 19.82 -0.79
CA GLY A 215 -28.49 20.32 -0.75
C GLY A 215 -27.60 19.61 0.27
N ARG A 216 -28.01 18.45 0.80
CA ARG A 216 -27.21 17.65 1.75
C ARG A 216 -26.40 16.58 1.01
N PRO A 217 -25.21 16.18 1.52
CA PRO A 217 -24.46 15.07 0.95
C PRO A 217 -25.31 13.81 0.83
N LEU A 218 -25.20 13.11 -0.31
CA LEU A 218 -25.76 11.78 -0.46
C LEU A 218 -25.16 10.81 0.58
N PRO A 219 -25.85 9.71 0.91
CA PRO A 219 -25.26 8.67 1.75
C PRO A 219 -23.91 8.18 1.25
N LEU A 220 -23.06 7.70 2.16
CA LEU A 220 -21.70 7.20 1.90
C LEU A 220 -20.69 8.27 1.40
N ILE A 221 -21.08 9.55 1.45
CA ILE A 221 -20.18 10.71 1.31
C ILE A 221 -19.82 11.19 2.72
N THR A 222 -18.54 11.38 2.98
CA THR A 222 -18.01 11.72 4.31
C THR A 222 -18.09 13.21 4.62
N GLY A 223 -18.23 14.07 3.61
CA GLY A 223 -18.36 15.51 3.82
C GLY A 223 -18.40 16.34 2.53
N THR A 224 -18.36 17.66 2.69
CA THR A 224 -18.30 18.64 1.57
C THR A 224 -16.98 19.40 1.55
N ASP A 225 -16.08 19.10 2.48
CA ASP A 225 -14.75 19.68 2.58
C ASP A 225 -13.81 18.61 3.12
N ALA A 226 -12.69 18.41 2.43
CA ALA A 226 -11.62 17.57 2.95
C ALA A 226 -10.66 18.39 3.84
N GLY A 227 -10.69 19.72 3.77
CA GLY A 227 -9.70 20.59 4.38
C GLY A 227 -8.41 20.71 3.54
N PRO A 228 -7.37 21.38 4.07
CA PRO A 228 -6.17 21.70 3.29
C PRO A 228 -5.38 20.46 2.85
N ASP A 229 -4.92 20.45 1.60
CA ASP A 229 -4.27 19.28 1.00
C ASP A 229 -2.96 18.86 1.71
N ALA A 230 -2.20 19.82 2.23
CA ALA A 230 -0.93 19.54 2.90
C ALA A 230 -1.07 19.17 4.38
N ALA A 231 -2.26 19.36 4.97
CA ALA A 231 -2.51 19.11 6.38
C ALA A 231 -2.70 17.62 6.66
N GLY A 232 -2.26 17.20 7.85
CA GLY A 232 -2.61 15.91 8.42
C GLY A 232 -4.03 15.92 9.00
N ASP A 233 -4.55 14.73 9.31
CA ASP A 233 -5.86 14.55 9.96
C ASP A 233 -5.97 13.16 10.62
N GLY A 234 -7.10 12.89 11.27
CA GLY A 234 -7.38 11.62 11.94
C GLY A 234 -7.97 10.52 11.06
N HIS A 235 -8.11 10.74 9.75
CA HIS A 235 -8.75 9.76 8.86
C HIS A 235 -7.80 8.62 8.51
N VAL A 236 -8.34 7.41 8.39
CA VAL A 236 -7.59 6.22 7.99
C VAL A 236 -8.12 5.62 6.69
N MET A 237 -7.33 4.75 6.07
CA MET A 237 -7.78 3.97 4.93
C MET A 237 -9.06 3.21 5.25
N THR A 238 -9.99 3.18 4.30
CA THR A 238 -11.22 2.39 4.43
C THR A 238 -10.96 0.91 4.70
N PHE A 239 -11.68 0.34 5.67
CA PHE A 239 -11.68 -1.09 5.92
C PHE A 239 -12.70 -1.81 5.05
N SER A 240 -12.45 -3.10 4.80
CA SER A 240 -13.32 -3.97 4.00
C SER A 240 -13.15 -5.42 4.42
N PHE A 241 -14.04 -6.29 3.95
CA PHE A 241 -13.85 -7.74 4.02
C PHE A 241 -13.21 -8.27 2.74
N ARG A 242 -12.36 -9.30 2.87
CA ARG A 242 -11.89 -10.12 1.74
C ARG A 242 -12.82 -11.32 1.60
N LEU A 243 -13.68 -11.28 0.59
CA LEU A 243 -14.73 -12.29 0.40
C LEU A 243 -14.16 -13.57 -0.21
N CYS A 244 -14.63 -14.74 0.22
CA CYS A 244 -14.41 -15.99 -0.48
C CYS A 244 -15.70 -16.41 -1.19
N LEU A 245 -15.68 -16.35 -2.52
CA LEU A 245 -16.85 -16.48 -3.38
C LEU A 245 -16.68 -17.62 -4.37
N THR A 246 -17.78 -18.16 -4.88
CA THR A 246 -17.76 -19.16 -5.95
C THR A 246 -18.96 -19.05 -6.87
N ARG A 247 -18.80 -19.61 -8.08
CA ARG A 247 -19.86 -19.83 -9.06
C ARG A 247 -20.29 -21.29 -9.14
N ASP A 248 -19.54 -22.19 -8.52
CA ASP A 248 -19.77 -23.63 -8.57
C ASP A 248 -21.04 -23.98 -7.78
N PRO A 249 -22.11 -24.46 -8.43
CA PRO A 249 -23.36 -24.80 -7.75
C PRO A 249 -23.19 -25.79 -6.60
N ALA A 250 -22.18 -26.68 -6.66
CA ALA A 250 -21.93 -27.68 -5.62
C ALA A 250 -21.28 -27.09 -4.36
N ASN A 251 -20.65 -25.92 -4.46
CA ASN A 251 -20.00 -25.24 -3.33
C ASN A 251 -20.63 -23.85 -3.04
N ARG A 252 -21.73 -23.50 -3.70
CA ARG A 252 -22.29 -22.15 -3.65
C ARG A 252 -23.41 -22.06 -2.62
N VAL A 253 -23.16 -21.30 -1.56
CA VAL A 253 -24.18 -20.84 -0.61
C VAL A 253 -24.71 -19.47 -1.05
N PRO A 254 -26.05 -19.27 -1.12
CA PRO A 254 -26.62 -17.96 -1.43
C PRO A 254 -26.12 -16.89 -0.46
N ILE A 255 -25.72 -15.72 -1.00
CA ILE A 255 -25.37 -14.57 -0.15
C ILE A 255 -26.65 -14.12 0.58
N PRO A 256 -26.64 -14.07 1.93
CA PRO A 256 -27.81 -13.68 2.71
C PRO A 256 -28.21 -12.23 2.39
N GLU A 257 -29.49 -11.95 2.52
CA GLU A 257 -29.98 -10.59 2.41
C GLU A 257 -29.48 -9.73 3.60
N PRO A 258 -29.12 -8.45 3.37
CA PRO A 258 -28.79 -7.54 4.46
C PRO A 258 -30.01 -7.34 5.38
N LYS A 259 -29.77 -7.00 6.66
CA LYS A 259 -30.85 -6.83 7.65
C LYS A 259 -31.78 -5.67 7.29
N ASN A 260 -31.22 -4.53 6.87
CA ASN A 260 -31.95 -3.30 6.57
C ASN A 260 -31.48 -2.73 5.22
N TYR A 261 -31.94 -3.31 4.11
CA TYR A 261 -31.56 -2.80 2.79
C TYR A 261 -32.24 -1.46 2.49
N ASP A 262 -31.45 -0.39 2.38
CA ASP A 262 -31.91 0.89 1.84
C ASP A 262 -31.26 1.15 0.46
N PRO A 263 -32.00 1.02 -0.66
CA PRO A 263 -31.47 1.29 -2.00
C PRO A 263 -31.08 2.75 -2.24
N ALA A 264 -31.55 3.69 -1.41
CA ALA A 264 -31.17 5.10 -1.50
C ALA A 264 -29.71 5.33 -1.06
N ARG A 265 -29.15 4.45 -0.23
CA ARG A 265 -27.72 4.51 0.16
C ARG A 265 -26.76 4.47 -1.02
N PHE A 266 -27.17 3.84 -2.12
CA PHE A 266 -26.35 3.65 -3.33
C PHE A 266 -26.66 4.66 -4.44
N GLU A 267 -27.31 5.78 -4.12
CA GLU A 267 -27.64 6.81 -5.10
C GLU A 267 -26.40 7.38 -5.81
N LEU A 268 -25.29 7.57 -5.10
CA LEU A 268 -24.03 7.97 -5.74
C LEU A 268 -23.56 6.94 -6.77
N ALA A 269 -23.59 5.65 -6.41
CA ALA A 269 -23.20 4.57 -7.32
C ALA A 269 -24.11 4.51 -8.54
N ARG A 270 -25.41 4.72 -8.36
CA ARG A 270 -26.42 4.81 -9.41
C ARG A 270 -26.12 5.94 -10.39
N ARG A 271 -25.90 7.15 -9.88
CA ARG A 271 -25.54 8.33 -10.70
C ARG A 271 -24.23 8.09 -11.45
N ALA A 272 -23.23 7.51 -10.80
CA ALA A 272 -21.95 7.20 -11.42
C ALA A 272 -22.12 6.23 -12.61
N LEU A 273 -22.86 5.14 -12.42
CA LEU A 273 -23.15 4.16 -13.47
C LEU A 273 -23.91 4.78 -14.65
N GLN A 274 -24.94 5.60 -14.38
CA GLN A 274 -25.71 6.31 -15.40
C GLN A 274 -24.86 7.32 -16.18
N ALA A 275 -23.88 7.95 -15.53
CA ALA A 275 -22.89 8.83 -16.16
C ALA A 275 -21.78 8.06 -16.92
N GLY A 276 -21.88 6.72 -17.01
CA GLY A 276 -20.92 5.89 -17.73
C GLY A 276 -19.61 5.58 -16.97
N ILE A 277 -19.56 5.87 -15.67
CA ILE A 277 -18.39 5.58 -14.84
C ILE A 277 -18.32 4.08 -14.55
N ARG A 278 -17.24 3.43 -14.99
CA ARG A 278 -17.06 1.96 -14.92
C ARG A 278 -16.48 1.46 -13.59
N GLY A 279 -16.17 2.36 -12.65
CA GLY A 279 -15.50 2.07 -11.37
C GLY A 279 -16.44 1.72 -10.21
N VAL A 280 -17.60 1.11 -10.45
CA VAL A 280 -18.52 0.67 -9.40
C VAL A 280 -18.52 -0.85 -9.36
N GLY A 281 -18.00 -1.43 -8.27
CA GLY A 281 -17.79 -2.88 -8.13
C GLY A 281 -16.53 -3.19 -7.33
N PHE A 282 -16.04 -4.42 -7.43
CA PHE A 282 -14.87 -4.88 -6.70
C PHE A 282 -14.06 -5.91 -7.51
N ASP A 283 -12.80 -6.12 -7.12
CA ASP A 283 -11.89 -7.02 -7.84
C ASP A 283 -12.16 -8.48 -7.46
N LEU A 284 -12.02 -9.39 -8.41
CA LEU A 284 -12.13 -10.84 -8.22
C LEU A 284 -10.86 -11.53 -8.66
N TYR A 285 -10.18 -12.20 -7.73
CA TYR A 285 -8.96 -12.97 -8.02
C TYR A 285 -9.25 -14.47 -7.95
N PRO A 286 -8.82 -15.28 -8.93
CA PRO A 286 -9.02 -16.72 -8.89
C PRO A 286 -8.23 -17.36 -7.76
N LEU A 287 -8.87 -18.29 -7.07
CA LEU A 287 -8.31 -19.14 -6.04
C LEU A 287 -8.44 -20.63 -6.43
N PRO A 288 -7.69 -21.53 -5.79
CA PRO A 288 -7.88 -22.97 -5.98
C PRO A 288 -9.33 -23.41 -5.69
N GLY A 289 -9.77 -24.49 -6.35
CA GLY A 289 -11.10 -25.06 -6.12
C GLY A 289 -12.27 -24.24 -6.72
N ASN A 290 -12.04 -23.53 -7.83
CA ASN A 290 -13.05 -22.68 -8.49
C ASN A 290 -13.62 -21.59 -7.55
N LYS A 291 -12.79 -21.09 -6.63
CA LYS A 291 -13.13 -20.01 -5.71
C LYS A 291 -12.55 -18.68 -6.22
N LEU A 292 -13.03 -17.60 -5.64
CA LEU A 292 -12.66 -16.22 -5.96
C LEU A 292 -12.42 -15.45 -4.66
N ASP A 293 -11.34 -14.68 -4.61
CA ASP A 293 -11.06 -13.67 -3.58
C ASP A 293 -11.66 -12.33 -4.05
N GLY A 294 -12.70 -11.87 -3.35
CA GLY A 294 -13.33 -10.57 -3.57
C GLY A 294 -12.64 -9.48 -2.75
N ASN A 295 -12.04 -8.49 -3.41
CA ASN A 295 -11.25 -7.45 -2.77
C ASN A 295 -11.73 -6.04 -3.12
N ASN A 296 -11.57 -5.10 -2.18
CA ASN A 296 -11.77 -3.69 -2.46
C ASN A 296 -10.84 -3.21 -3.58
N SER A 297 -11.42 -2.66 -4.65
CA SER A 297 -10.66 -2.17 -5.81
C SER A 297 -10.05 -0.81 -5.52
N ILE A 298 -8.70 -0.73 -5.49
CA ILE A 298 -7.98 0.54 -5.30
C ILE A 298 -8.22 1.52 -6.45
N HIS A 299 -8.52 1.03 -7.66
CA HIS A 299 -8.84 1.87 -8.82
C HIS A 299 -10.35 2.18 -8.93
N GLY A 300 -11.18 1.52 -8.13
CA GLY A 300 -12.62 1.75 -8.08
C GLY A 300 -12.99 3.11 -7.47
N GLN A 301 -14.20 3.56 -7.81
CA GLN A 301 -14.84 4.77 -7.28
C GLN A 301 -15.81 4.45 -6.13
N VAL A 302 -16.57 3.35 -6.25
CA VAL A 302 -17.43 2.80 -5.18
C VAL A 302 -17.22 1.29 -5.14
N SER A 303 -16.76 0.78 -4.00
CA SER A 303 -16.25 -0.58 -3.85
C SER A 303 -16.51 -1.10 -2.42
N LEU A 304 -16.02 -2.30 -2.07
CA LEU A 304 -16.23 -2.98 -0.78
C LEU A 304 -15.74 -2.22 0.47
N GLY A 305 -14.94 -1.17 0.31
CA GLY A 305 -14.54 -0.28 1.41
C GLY A 305 -15.66 0.67 1.83
N LEU A 306 -16.01 0.67 3.12
CA LEU A 306 -16.86 1.69 3.73
C LEU A 306 -16.01 2.93 4.08
N VAL A 307 -15.94 3.90 3.16
CA VAL A 307 -15.10 5.10 3.32
C VAL A 307 -15.58 5.94 4.51
N GLY A 308 -14.66 6.34 5.40
CA GLY A 308 -14.95 7.02 6.67
C GLY A 308 -15.58 6.16 7.77
N GLY A 309 -15.95 4.90 7.49
CA GLY A 309 -16.57 4.02 8.48
C GLY A 309 -15.62 3.51 9.57
N SER A 310 -14.32 3.71 9.40
CA SER A 310 -13.27 3.09 10.20
C SER A 310 -12.56 4.06 11.15
N ASP A 311 -12.87 5.35 11.10
CA ASP A 311 -12.10 6.41 11.78
C ASP A 311 -12.08 6.27 13.30
N SER A 312 -13.16 5.76 13.92
CA SER A 312 -13.25 5.54 15.37
C SER A 312 -12.77 4.16 15.82
N TRP A 313 -12.39 3.25 14.91
CA TRP A 313 -12.04 1.86 15.25
C TRP A 313 -10.93 1.75 16.31
N HIS A 314 -9.91 2.61 16.19
CA HIS A 314 -8.76 2.60 17.06
C HIS A 314 -9.19 2.86 18.52
N SER A 315 -10.03 3.85 18.79
CA SER A 315 -10.46 4.25 20.14
C SER A 315 -11.67 3.47 20.67
N ALA A 316 -12.34 2.69 19.82
CA ALA A 316 -13.50 1.89 20.20
C ALA A 316 -13.16 0.75 21.18
N ASP A 317 -14.06 0.52 22.13
CA ASP A 317 -14.04 -0.68 22.98
C ASP A 317 -14.62 -1.90 22.23
N GLU A 318 -14.70 -3.06 22.90
CA GLU A 318 -15.23 -4.28 22.29
C GLU A 318 -16.67 -4.14 21.76
N THR A 319 -17.51 -3.42 22.48
CA THR A 319 -18.93 -3.24 22.12
C THR A 319 -19.02 -2.39 20.86
N GLU A 320 -18.28 -1.28 20.84
CA GLU A 320 -18.27 -0.36 19.71
C GLU A 320 -17.56 -0.98 18.49
N ARG A 321 -16.49 -1.74 18.67
CA ARG A 321 -15.87 -2.49 17.56
C ARG A 321 -16.79 -3.56 16.99
N ALA A 322 -17.57 -4.25 17.81
CA ALA A 322 -18.58 -5.19 17.31
C ALA A 322 -19.66 -4.46 16.49
N ARG A 323 -20.06 -3.26 16.91
CA ARG A 323 -20.98 -2.39 16.16
C ARG A 323 -20.37 -1.99 14.81
N ILE A 324 -19.16 -1.44 14.80
CA ILE A 324 -18.46 -1.01 13.57
C ILE A 324 -18.24 -2.21 12.64
N TRP A 325 -17.84 -3.38 13.17
CA TRP A 325 -17.68 -4.60 12.38
C TRP A 325 -18.99 -5.02 11.70
N GLU A 326 -20.11 -5.00 12.43
CA GLU A 326 -21.42 -5.33 11.88
C GLU A 326 -21.87 -4.29 10.85
N GLU A 327 -21.56 -3.00 11.03
CA GLU A 327 -21.83 -1.96 10.02
C GLU A 327 -21.09 -2.23 8.70
N HIS A 328 -19.81 -2.61 8.76
CA HIS A 328 -19.04 -2.98 7.56
C HIS A 328 -19.61 -4.24 6.91
N ARG A 329 -20.08 -5.21 7.72
CA ARG A 329 -20.74 -6.42 7.20
C ARG A 329 -22.04 -6.08 6.50
N GLN A 330 -22.89 -5.25 7.11
CA GLN A 330 -24.14 -4.81 6.51
C GLN A 330 -23.89 -4.02 5.22
N TYR A 331 -22.95 -3.07 5.23
CA TYR A 331 -22.54 -2.36 4.01
C TYR A 331 -22.13 -3.32 2.89
N THR A 332 -21.33 -4.34 3.21
CA THR A 332 -20.90 -5.35 2.24
C THR A 332 -22.09 -6.11 1.63
N LEU A 333 -23.02 -6.58 2.47
CA LEU A 333 -24.21 -7.31 2.01
C LEU A 333 -25.16 -6.41 1.20
N GLU A 334 -25.35 -5.17 1.63
CA GLU A 334 -26.16 -4.18 0.94
C GLU A 334 -25.55 -3.83 -0.43
N PHE A 335 -24.23 -3.67 -0.52
CA PHE A 335 -23.55 -3.39 -1.78
C PHE A 335 -23.64 -4.58 -2.74
N LEU A 336 -23.45 -5.81 -2.24
CA LEU A 336 -23.68 -7.03 -3.01
C LEU A 336 -25.14 -7.14 -3.47
N ARG A 337 -26.11 -6.76 -2.64
CA ARG A 337 -27.52 -6.71 -3.03
C ARG A 337 -27.73 -5.69 -4.15
N PHE A 338 -27.26 -4.46 -4.00
CA PHE A 338 -27.31 -3.42 -5.04
C PHE A 338 -26.73 -3.90 -6.37
N LEU A 339 -25.52 -4.47 -6.37
CA LEU A 339 -24.86 -4.97 -7.57
C LEU A 339 -25.63 -6.10 -8.27
N ARG A 340 -26.39 -6.91 -7.53
CA ARG A 340 -27.16 -8.05 -8.05
C ARG A 340 -28.56 -7.69 -8.53
N THR A 341 -29.15 -6.59 -8.06
CA THR A 341 -30.59 -6.33 -8.30
C THR A 341 -30.91 -4.96 -8.87
N ASP A 342 -30.05 -3.96 -8.70
CA ASP A 342 -30.40 -2.60 -9.12
C ASP A 342 -30.41 -2.45 -10.66
N PRO A 343 -31.45 -1.86 -11.26
CA PRO A 343 -31.55 -1.68 -12.71
C PRO A 343 -30.46 -0.78 -13.30
N ALA A 344 -29.88 0.14 -12.51
CA ALA A 344 -28.80 1.01 -12.96
C ALA A 344 -27.47 0.29 -13.15
N VAL A 345 -27.30 -0.88 -12.53
CA VAL A 345 -26.15 -1.76 -12.80
C VAL A 345 -26.34 -2.38 -14.18
N PRO A 346 -25.36 -2.31 -15.10
CA PRO A 346 -25.48 -2.90 -16.42
C PRO A 346 -25.87 -4.38 -16.36
N ALA A 347 -26.81 -4.82 -17.21
CA ALA A 347 -27.43 -6.14 -17.12
C ALA A 347 -26.41 -7.30 -17.06
N LYS A 348 -25.33 -7.21 -17.85
CA LYS A 348 -24.23 -8.18 -17.82
C LYS A 348 -23.54 -8.23 -16.46
N LEU A 349 -23.14 -7.06 -15.93
CA LEU A 349 -22.48 -6.95 -14.64
C LEU A 349 -23.38 -7.45 -13.50
N ARG A 350 -24.68 -7.12 -13.58
CA ARG A 350 -25.69 -7.59 -12.63
C ARG A 350 -25.81 -9.12 -12.64
N ALA A 351 -25.84 -9.75 -13.82
CA ALA A 351 -25.85 -11.21 -13.96
C ALA A 351 -24.54 -11.86 -13.46
N ASP A 352 -23.40 -11.22 -13.72
CA ASP A 352 -22.09 -11.69 -13.24
C ASP A 352 -22.02 -11.68 -11.70
N TYR A 353 -22.55 -10.65 -11.03
CA TYR A 353 -22.64 -10.65 -9.56
C TYR A 353 -23.73 -11.60 -9.03
N ALA A 354 -24.86 -11.73 -9.71
CA ALA A 354 -25.97 -12.60 -9.29
C ALA A 354 -25.60 -14.09 -9.32
N SER A 355 -24.62 -14.47 -10.13
CA SER A 355 -24.12 -15.85 -10.19
C SER A 355 -23.10 -16.20 -9.10
N LEU A 356 -22.66 -15.24 -8.28
CA LEU A 356 -21.77 -15.47 -7.13
C LEU A 356 -22.57 -15.91 -5.90
N GLY A 357 -21.99 -16.79 -5.10
CA GLY A 357 -22.37 -17.05 -3.71
C GLY A 357 -21.14 -17.20 -2.82
N PHE A 358 -21.35 -17.36 -1.51
CA PHE A 358 -20.26 -17.74 -0.61
C PHE A 358 -19.87 -19.20 -0.81
N CYS A 359 -18.63 -19.54 -0.45
CA CYS A 359 -18.14 -20.92 -0.50
C CYS A 359 -18.67 -21.72 0.70
N GLN A 360 -19.34 -22.85 0.44
CA GLN A 360 -19.90 -23.73 1.48
C GLN A 360 -18.82 -24.30 2.40
N ASP A 361 -17.63 -24.55 1.86
CA ASP A 361 -16.50 -25.14 2.57
C ASP A 361 -15.58 -24.13 3.26
N GLU A 362 -15.90 -22.83 3.21
CA GLU A 362 -15.14 -21.77 3.89
C GLU A 362 -15.99 -21.08 4.95
N PHE A 363 -15.34 -20.66 6.04
CA PHE A 363 -15.93 -19.85 7.11
C PHE A 363 -17.26 -20.39 7.68
N THR A 364 -17.37 -21.72 7.82
CA THR A 364 -18.60 -22.39 8.27
C THR A 364 -19.09 -21.89 9.64
N GLU A 365 -18.15 -21.56 10.54
CA GLU A 365 -18.42 -21.04 11.89
C GLU A 365 -19.06 -19.64 11.89
N THR A 366 -18.92 -18.88 10.80
CA THR A 366 -19.44 -17.50 10.65
C THR A 366 -20.47 -17.39 9.52
N GLY A 367 -21.15 -18.49 9.20
CA GLY A 367 -22.18 -18.52 8.17
C GLY A 367 -21.63 -18.24 6.77
N HIS A 368 -20.41 -18.71 6.50
CA HIS A 368 -19.66 -18.53 5.25
C HIS A 368 -19.19 -17.09 4.97
N PHE A 369 -19.39 -16.18 5.92
CA PHE A 369 -18.89 -14.81 5.83
C PHE A 369 -17.47 -14.71 6.43
N PRO A 370 -16.54 -13.95 5.82
CA PRO A 370 -15.19 -13.78 6.36
C PRO A 370 -15.18 -13.29 7.82
N PRO A 371 -14.43 -13.94 8.74
CA PRO A 371 -14.46 -13.60 10.15
C PRO A 371 -13.67 -12.33 10.51
N ALA A 372 -12.70 -11.93 9.66
CA ALA A 372 -11.78 -10.85 9.94
C ALA A 372 -12.10 -9.59 9.12
N LEU A 373 -12.30 -8.46 9.80
CA LEU A 373 -12.34 -7.14 9.15
C LEU A 373 -10.92 -6.73 8.78
N TYR A 374 -10.70 -6.28 7.54
CA TYR A 374 -9.37 -5.89 7.08
C TYR A 374 -8.99 -4.48 7.60
N VAL A 375 -8.54 -4.45 8.84
CA VAL A 375 -7.89 -3.30 9.49
C VAL A 375 -6.57 -3.03 8.77
N ARG A 376 -6.53 -2.02 7.91
CA ARG A 376 -5.33 -1.64 7.14
C ARG A 376 -4.35 -0.85 7.97
N GLU A 377 -4.88 -0.06 8.89
CA GLU A 377 -4.13 0.85 9.74
C GLU A 377 -4.96 1.13 10.98
N SER A 378 -4.28 1.22 12.11
CA SER A 378 -4.83 1.70 13.36
C SER A 378 -3.73 2.49 14.05
N ARG A 379 -3.63 2.41 15.38
CA ARG A 379 -2.55 3.08 16.12
C ARG A 379 -1.19 2.67 15.57
N ARG A 380 -0.27 3.64 15.51
CA ARG A 380 1.15 3.43 15.18
C ARG A 380 2.01 3.91 16.34
N LEU A 381 2.99 3.11 16.70
CA LEU A 381 3.90 3.34 17.81
C LEU A 381 4.69 4.65 17.61
N GLN A 382 4.68 5.54 18.61
CA GLN A 382 5.64 6.65 18.69
C GLN A 382 6.83 6.25 19.58
N GLY A 383 7.62 5.32 19.04
CA GLY A 383 8.69 4.64 19.74
C GLY A 383 10.07 5.28 19.57
N LEU A 384 11.11 4.43 19.56
CA LEU A 384 12.50 4.84 19.32
C LEU A 384 12.78 5.22 17.86
N TYR A 385 11.96 4.75 16.92
CA TYR A 385 12.09 5.08 15.51
C TYR A 385 10.73 5.09 14.83
N VAL A 386 10.53 6.06 13.93
CA VAL A 386 9.34 6.17 13.07
C VAL A 386 9.83 6.04 11.64
N LEU A 387 9.44 4.96 10.96
CA LEU A 387 9.69 4.78 9.53
C LEU A 387 8.88 5.79 8.71
N THR A 388 9.51 6.34 7.68
CA THR A 388 8.95 7.37 6.79
C THR A 388 9.06 6.98 5.32
N GLN A 389 8.42 7.72 4.43
CA GLN A 389 8.59 7.62 2.97
C GLN A 389 10.07 7.66 2.56
N LYS A 390 10.88 8.52 3.21
CA LYS A 390 12.31 8.64 2.95
C LYS A 390 13.04 7.33 3.23
N ASP A 391 12.66 6.62 4.29
CA ASP A 391 13.26 5.33 4.62
C ASP A 391 12.99 4.26 3.54
N ILE A 392 11.88 4.39 2.81
CA ILE A 392 11.51 3.46 1.74
C ILE A 392 12.22 3.83 0.42
N LEU A 393 12.20 5.12 0.05
CA LEU A 393 12.60 5.57 -1.28
C LEU A 393 14.08 5.98 -1.39
N GLU A 394 14.66 6.50 -0.30
CA GLU A 394 15.98 7.15 -0.34
C GLU A 394 16.99 6.52 0.62
N SER A 395 16.54 6.10 1.80
CA SER A 395 17.40 5.58 2.89
C SER A 395 17.02 4.15 3.31
N PRO A 396 17.02 3.17 2.40
CA PRO A 396 16.51 1.82 2.65
C PRO A 396 17.37 0.98 3.58
N ARG A 397 18.62 1.40 3.88
CA ARG A 397 19.53 0.71 4.80
C ARG A 397 19.39 1.21 6.23
N LYS A 398 19.53 0.31 7.18
CA LYS A 398 19.48 0.53 8.63
C LYS A 398 20.65 -0.19 9.31
N GLU A 399 21.00 0.26 10.50
CA GLU A 399 22.11 -0.31 11.28
C GLU A 399 21.70 -1.60 12.00
N ASP A 400 20.41 -1.71 12.33
CA ASP A 400 19.81 -2.76 13.12
C ASP A 400 18.63 -3.48 12.40
N PRO A 401 18.77 -3.91 11.12
CA PRO A 401 17.68 -4.51 10.38
C PRO A 401 17.19 -5.81 11.01
N VAL A 402 15.87 -5.96 11.13
CA VAL A 402 15.22 -7.19 11.62
C VAL A 402 14.31 -7.84 10.59
N ALA A 403 13.94 -7.12 9.53
CA ALA A 403 13.18 -7.63 8.41
C ALA A 403 13.39 -6.74 7.18
N ILE A 404 12.95 -7.23 6.02
CA ILE A 404 12.85 -6.45 4.78
C ILE A 404 11.40 -6.43 4.33
N SER A 405 10.85 -5.23 4.13
CA SER A 405 9.60 -5.06 3.39
C SER A 405 9.92 -4.56 1.99
N SER A 406 9.00 -4.81 1.07
CA SER A 406 9.15 -4.42 -0.33
C SER A 406 7.83 -4.27 -1.08
N PHE A 407 6.73 -4.11 -0.35
CA PHE A 407 5.45 -3.85 -0.98
C PHE A 407 5.40 -2.41 -1.51
N PRO A 408 4.70 -2.12 -2.62
CA PRO A 408 4.51 -0.75 -3.07
C PRO A 408 3.88 0.12 -1.98
N ILE A 409 4.16 1.42 -1.98
CA ILE A 409 3.39 2.34 -1.12
C ILE A 409 2.00 2.47 -1.75
N ASP A 410 0.97 1.93 -1.10
CA ASP A 410 -0.41 2.11 -1.53
C ASP A 410 -1.38 2.39 -0.38
N SER A 411 -2.33 3.27 -0.65
CA SER A 411 -3.35 3.67 0.32
C SER A 411 -4.71 3.66 -0.38
N HIS A 412 -5.75 3.26 0.33
CA HIS A 412 -7.12 3.31 -0.18
C HIS A 412 -7.81 4.61 0.26
N ASP A 413 -9.01 4.84 -0.26
CA ASP A 413 -9.81 6.03 0.06
C ASP A 413 -9.99 6.18 1.58
N CYS A 414 -9.68 7.37 2.09
CA CYS A 414 -9.90 7.78 3.48
C CYS A 414 -11.19 8.61 3.59
N GLN A 415 -11.43 9.49 2.60
CA GLN A 415 -12.61 10.34 2.55
C GLN A 415 -13.28 10.29 1.18
N ARG A 416 -14.56 10.64 1.14
CA ARG A 416 -15.32 10.86 -0.09
C ARG A 416 -16.09 12.16 0.04
N VAL A 417 -15.71 13.18 -0.72
CA VAL A 417 -16.20 14.54 -0.53
C VAL A 417 -16.92 15.10 -1.75
N VAL A 418 -17.93 15.93 -1.51
CA VAL A 418 -18.52 16.78 -2.55
C VAL A 418 -17.64 18.01 -2.75
N ARG A 419 -17.34 18.35 -4.00
CA ARG A 419 -16.59 19.55 -4.38
C ARG A 419 -17.54 20.74 -4.58
N PRO A 420 -17.03 21.98 -4.61
CA PRO A 420 -17.86 23.17 -4.82
C PRO A 420 -18.70 23.17 -6.12
N ASP A 421 -18.25 22.46 -7.16
CA ASP A 421 -18.99 22.27 -8.42
C ASP A 421 -20.06 21.17 -8.36
N GLY A 422 -20.29 20.59 -7.18
CA GLY A 422 -21.21 19.48 -6.93
C GLY A 422 -20.65 18.11 -7.28
N SER A 423 -19.49 18.01 -7.95
CA SER A 423 -18.87 16.71 -8.28
C SER A 423 -18.39 15.98 -7.03
N VAL A 424 -18.23 14.66 -7.09
CA VAL A 424 -17.74 13.86 -5.96
C VAL A 424 -16.34 13.37 -6.23
N ILE A 425 -15.45 13.47 -5.23
CA ILE A 425 -14.08 12.97 -5.33
C ILE A 425 -13.77 12.04 -4.16
N ASN A 426 -13.11 10.93 -4.47
CA ASN A 426 -12.50 10.07 -3.46
C ASN A 426 -11.10 10.60 -3.14
N GLU A 427 -10.79 10.68 -1.86
CA GLU A 427 -9.58 11.27 -1.31
C GLU A 427 -8.86 10.23 -0.44
N GLY A 428 -7.53 10.26 -0.43
CA GLY A 428 -6.67 9.47 0.44
C GLY A 428 -5.97 8.32 -0.28
N THR A 429 -6.42 7.98 -1.50
CA THR A 429 -5.75 6.95 -2.29
C THR A 429 -4.33 7.36 -2.64
N ILE A 430 -3.37 6.48 -2.40
CA ILE A 430 -2.03 6.52 -3.00
C ILE A 430 -1.98 5.34 -3.97
N LEU A 431 -1.87 5.61 -5.27
CA LEU A 431 -1.69 4.52 -6.24
C LEU A 431 -0.32 3.84 -6.03
N PRO A 432 -0.21 2.53 -6.26
CA PRO A 432 0.98 1.78 -5.89
C PRO A 432 2.28 2.38 -6.44
N VAL A 433 3.13 2.88 -5.55
CA VAL A 433 4.46 3.42 -5.89
C VAL A 433 5.45 2.27 -6.01
N ARG A 434 5.94 2.04 -7.23
CA ARG A 434 6.74 0.87 -7.62
C ARG A 434 8.09 1.27 -8.17
N VAL A 435 9.05 0.34 -8.15
CA VAL A 435 10.28 0.50 -8.93
C VAL A 435 9.89 0.49 -10.42
N PRO A 436 10.24 1.52 -11.20
CA PRO A 436 9.82 1.65 -12.59
C PRO A 436 10.09 0.38 -13.41
N GLN A 437 9.12 0.01 -14.25
CA GLN A 437 9.20 -1.13 -15.17
C GLN A 437 9.39 -2.50 -14.53
N THR A 438 9.26 -2.67 -13.21
CA THR A 438 9.46 -3.99 -12.56
C THR A 438 8.17 -4.62 -12.04
N GLY A 439 7.17 -3.79 -11.71
CA GLY A 439 5.92 -4.25 -11.11
C GLY A 439 6.01 -4.59 -9.62
N VAL A 440 7.16 -4.36 -8.96
CA VAL A 440 7.36 -4.59 -7.53
C VAL A 440 7.66 -3.28 -6.78
N GLY A 441 7.45 -3.28 -5.46
CA GLY A 441 7.79 -2.17 -4.58
C GLY A 441 9.30 -2.03 -4.32
N TYR A 442 9.67 -0.94 -3.67
CA TYR A 442 11.06 -0.68 -3.23
C TYR A 442 11.37 -1.52 -2.00
N ALA A 443 12.50 -2.24 -1.99
CA ALA A 443 12.94 -2.99 -0.82
C ALA A 443 13.66 -2.09 0.19
N TYR A 444 13.28 -2.18 1.46
CA TYR A 444 13.89 -1.43 2.56
C TYR A 444 13.93 -2.26 3.84
N GLN A 445 14.91 -1.95 4.69
CA GLN A 445 15.10 -2.60 5.98
C GLN A 445 14.18 -1.97 7.05
N VAL A 446 13.52 -2.84 7.81
CA VAL A 446 12.81 -2.48 9.04
C VAL A 446 13.78 -2.60 10.20
N PRO A 447 14.10 -1.52 10.93
CA PRO A 447 15.06 -1.56 12.02
C PRO A 447 14.42 -2.07 13.32
N TYR A 448 15.20 -2.74 14.18
CA TYR A 448 14.74 -3.24 15.49
C TYR A 448 14.11 -2.13 16.32
N ARG A 449 14.74 -0.95 16.36
CA ARG A 449 14.24 0.24 17.07
C ARG A 449 12.85 0.71 16.65
N ALA A 450 12.33 0.33 15.47
CA ALA A 450 10.95 0.66 15.07
C ALA A 450 9.88 -0.15 15.83
N LEU A 451 10.26 -1.27 16.47
CA LEU A 451 9.35 -2.12 17.26
C LEU A 451 9.29 -1.71 18.74
N LEU A 452 10.11 -0.75 19.17
CA LEU A 452 10.43 -0.53 20.58
C LEU A 452 9.79 0.74 21.13
N PRO A 453 9.01 0.64 22.21
CA PRO A 453 8.64 1.79 23.04
C PRO A 453 9.88 2.54 23.55
N LYS A 454 9.68 3.81 23.91
CA LYS A 454 10.71 4.57 24.63
C LYS A 454 10.99 3.91 25.99
N PRO A 455 12.25 3.83 26.47
CA PRO A 455 12.60 3.11 27.71
C PRO A 455 11.75 3.46 28.94
N GLY A 456 11.44 4.75 29.12
CA GLY A 456 10.61 5.21 30.24
C GLY A 456 9.12 4.84 30.16
N GLN A 457 8.65 4.44 28.97
CA GLN A 457 7.24 4.09 28.75
C GLN A 457 6.98 2.61 28.97
N CYS A 458 7.76 1.73 28.33
CA CYS A 458 7.63 0.31 28.54
C CYS A 458 8.92 -0.45 28.26
N ALA A 459 9.43 -1.19 29.26
CA ALA A 459 10.73 -1.86 29.18
C ALA A 459 10.66 -3.29 28.64
N ASN A 460 9.48 -3.91 28.55
CA ASN A 460 9.33 -5.34 28.21
C ASN A 460 8.21 -5.61 27.20
N LEU A 461 8.03 -4.70 26.23
CA LEU A 461 7.01 -4.79 25.17
C LEU A 461 7.64 -4.59 23.79
N LEU A 462 7.31 -5.47 22.83
CA LEU A 462 7.60 -5.28 21.39
C LEU A 462 6.30 -5.09 20.61
N VAL A 463 6.32 -4.25 19.57
CA VAL A 463 5.15 -3.92 18.74
C VAL A 463 5.46 -4.17 17.26
N PRO A 464 5.37 -5.42 16.76
CA PRO A 464 5.70 -5.77 15.37
C PRO A 464 4.68 -5.35 14.30
N VAL A 465 3.43 -5.09 14.67
CA VAL A 465 2.34 -4.82 13.70
C VAL A 465 2.00 -3.33 13.66
N ALA A 466 1.60 -2.77 14.80
CA ALA A 466 1.40 -1.33 15.02
C ALA A 466 2.73 -0.57 15.17
N LEU A 467 3.81 -1.03 14.52
CA LEU A 467 5.17 -0.52 14.70
C LEU A 467 5.32 0.95 14.31
N GLY A 468 6.45 1.55 14.69
CA GLY A 468 6.70 2.96 14.48
C GLY A 468 6.84 3.33 13.02
N SER A 469 5.86 4.07 12.50
CA SER A 469 5.79 4.49 11.10
C SER A 469 4.82 5.67 10.91
N THR A 470 5.04 6.43 9.83
CA THR A 470 4.04 7.36 9.29
C THR A 470 2.95 6.61 8.53
N HIS A 471 1.84 7.27 8.21
CA HIS A 471 0.79 6.71 7.34
C HIS A 471 1.35 6.24 5.99
N VAL A 472 2.25 7.03 5.40
CA VAL A 472 2.88 6.73 4.11
C VAL A 472 3.77 5.48 4.23
N ALA A 473 4.56 5.37 5.30
CA ALA A 473 5.38 4.16 5.49
C ALA A 473 4.52 2.93 5.83
N MET A 474 3.47 3.09 6.64
CA MET A 474 2.52 2.02 6.98
C MET A 474 1.86 1.44 5.72
N SER A 475 1.54 2.30 4.75
CA SER A 475 0.99 1.94 3.43
C SER A 475 1.86 0.95 2.62
N SER A 476 3.13 0.76 3.00
CA SER A 476 4.02 -0.28 2.46
C SER A 476 4.32 -1.41 3.45
N LEU A 477 4.25 -1.16 4.77
CA LEU A 477 4.53 -2.16 5.81
C LEU A 477 3.39 -3.15 6.05
N ARG A 478 2.13 -2.73 5.84
CA ARG A 478 0.90 -3.41 6.29
C ARG A 478 0.50 -4.69 5.55
N ILE A 479 1.46 -5.42 4.98
CA ILE A 479 1.23 -6.64 4.22
C ILE A 479 1.69 -7.85 5.01
N GLU A 480 0.88 -8.91 4.97
CA GLU A 480 1.05 -10.11 5.80
C GLU A 480 2.46 -10.70 5.68
N GLY A 481 3.06 -10.71 4.48
CA GLY A 481 4.43 -11.19 4.29
C GLY A 481 5.48 -10.40 5.07
N ALA A 482 5.36 -9.07 5.11
CA ALA A 482 6.25 -8.22 5.89
C ALA A 482 5.99 -8.42 7.40
N TRP A 483 4.72 -8.46 7.83
CA TRP A 483 4.38 -8.70 9.23
C TRP A 483 4.84 -10.07 9.73
N MET A 484 4.79 -11.14 8.93
CA MET A 484 5.33 -12.44 9.32
C MET A 484 6.82 -12.38 9.63
N ALA A 485 7.60 -11.67 8.82
CA ALA A 485 9.04 -11.49 9.03
C ALA A 485 9.32 -10.61 10.27
N ILE A 486 8.64 -9.47 10.40
CA ILE A 486 8.79 -8.56 11.55
C ILE A 486 8.35 -9.26 12.85
N GLY A 487 7.27 -10.01 12.80
CA GLY A 487 6.73 -10.81 13.91
C GLY A 487 7.71 -11.90 14.35
N GLN A 488 8.25 -12.68 13.42
CA GLN A 488 9.29 -13.66 13.73
C GLN A 488 10.47 -12.99 14.46
N ALA A 489 10.92 -11.82 14.01
CA ALA A 489 12.01 -11.11 14.67
C ALA A 489 11.65 -10.62 16.08
N ALA A 490 10.43 -10.12 16.28
CA ALA A 490 9.92 -9.75 17.60
C ALA A 490 9.86 -10.95 18.55
N GLY A 491 9.48 -12.13 18.06
CA GLY A 491 9.47 -13.37 18.84
C GLY A 491 10.86 -13.80 19.30
N VAL A 492 11.85 -13.78 18.39
CA VAL A 492 13.25 -14.06 18.74
C VAL A 492 13.77 -13.06 19.77
N ALA A 493 13.55 -11.77 19.54
CA ALA A 493 13.94 -10.72 20.48
C ALA A 493 13.27 -10.90 21.85
N ALA A 494 11.98 -11.24 21.89
CA ALA A 494 11.25 -11.48 23.14
C ALA A 494 11.86 -12.64 23.94
N ALA A 495 12.19 -13.75 23.29
CA ALA A 495 12.78 -14.91 23.95
C ALA A 495 14.22 -14.62 24.46
N LEU A 496 15.05 -13.93 23.67
CA LEU A 496 16.40 -13.52 24.09
C LEU A 496 16.36 -12.58 25.29
N THR A 497 15.47 -11.60 25.26
CA THR A 497 15.27 -10.64 26.36
C THR A 497 14.70 -11.32 27.60
N ALA A 498 13.73 -12.23 27.43
CA ALA A 498 13.21 -13.04 28.53
C ALA A 498 14.32 -13.84 29.20
N ARG A 499 15.27 -14.44 28.46
CA ARG A 499 16.41 -15.14 29.07
C ARG A 499 17.38 -14.22 29.81
N GLY A 500 17.65 -13.03 29.25
CA GLY A 500 18.69 -12.10 29.75
C GLY A 500 18.26 -11.12 30.85
N ASP A 501 17.00 -11.14 31.29
CA ASP A 501 16.43 -10.22 32.30
C ASP A 501 16.74 -8.73 32.13
N ARG A 502 16.68 -8.27 30.88
CA ARG A 502 16.98 -6.88 30.49
C ARG A 502 15.75 -6.19 29.87
N PRO A 503 15.73 -4.86 29.75
CA PRO A 503 14.78 -4.17 28.87
C PRO A 503 14.96 -4.62 27.42
N VAL A 504 13.87 -4.62 26.64
CA VAL A 504 13.92 -4.97 25.20
C VAL A 504 14.81 -4.01 24.40
N GLN A 505 14.97 -2.78 24.89
CA GLN A 505 15.83 -1.75 24.32
C GLN A 505 17.33 -2.06 24.48
N ASP A 506 17.69 -2.84 25.49
CA ASP A 506 19.08 -3.15 25.82
C ASP A 506 19.54 -4.49 25.24
N LEU A 507 18.72 -5.12 24.39
CA LEU A 507 19.10 -6.34 23.67
C LEU A 507 20.21 -6.01 22.66
N PRO A 508 21.42 -6.60 22.77
CA PRO A 508 22.50 -6.37 21.82
C PRO A 508 22.08 -6.85 20.43
N TYR A 509 22.07 -5.93 19.47
CA TYR A 509 21.61 -6.24 18.11
C TYR A 509 22.42 -7.38 17.45
N ALA A 510 23.72 -7.51 17.75
CA ALA A 510 24.53 -8.62 17.23
C ALA A 510 24.01 -10.00 17.65
N GLU A 511 23.48 -10.13 18.88
CA GLU A 511 22.87 -11.36 19.39
C GLU A 511 21.57 -11.66 18.62
N LEU A 512 20.71 -10.64 18.48
CA LEU A 512 19.47 -10.75 17.71
C LEU A 512 19.76 -11.15 16.26
N ARG A 513 20.64 -10.41 15.57
CA ARG A 513 21.04 -10.65 14.18
C ARG A 513 21.51 -12.09 13.97
N ALA A 514 22.36 -12.60 14.85
CA ALA A 514 22.87 -13.97 14.77
C ALA A 514 21.72 -15.00 14.83
N ARG A 515 20.74 -14.79 15.72
CA ARG A 515 19.57 -15.68 15.84
C ARG A 515 18.60 -15.56 14.68
N LEU A 516 18.34 -14.36 14.16
CA LEU A 516 17.47 -14.17 12.97
C LEU A 516 18.03 -14.90 11.76
N LEU A 517 19.34 -14.78 11.50
CA LEU A 517 20.03 -15.50 10.43
C LEU A 517 19.98 -17.02 10.66
N ALA A 518 20.17 -17.48 11.90
CA ALA A 518 20.06 -18.90 12.24
C ALA A 518 18.64 -19.46 12.05
N GLN A 519 17.61 -18.63 12.16
CA GLN A 519 16.22 -18.97 11.83
C GLN A 519 15.83 -18.70 10.37
N GLY A 520 16.81 -18.49 9.48
CA GLY A 520 16.61 -18.37 8.05
C GLY A 520 16.04 -17.05 7.57
N GLN A 521 16.05 -15.98 8.39
CA GLN A 521 15.68 -14.65 7.92
C GLN A 521 16.78 -13.99 7.10
N THR A 522 16.36 -13.21 6.12
CA THR A 522 17.25 -12.37 5.31
C THR A 522 17.19 -10.94 5.80
N LEU A 523 18.37 -10.36 6.08
CA LEU A 523 18.50 -9.00 6.58
C LEU A 523 19.20 -8.07 5.58
N GLU A 524 19.84 -8.61 4.55
CA GLU A 524 20.53 -7.84 3.53
C GLU A 524 19.58 -7.48 2.38
N LEU A 525 19.61 -6.20 1.97
CA LEU A 525 18.81 -5.75 0.83
C LEU A 525 19.18 -6.54 -0.44
N PRO A 526 18.17 -6.92 -1.23
CA PRO A 526 18.43 -7.64 -2.47
C PRO A 526 19.06 -6.69 -3.51
N ALA A 527 19.64 -7.27 -4.57
CA ALA A 527 20.07 -6.50 -5.74
C ALA A 527 18.89 -5.74 -6.37
N ALA A 528 19.17 -4.81 -7.29
CA ALA A 528 18.10 -4.14 -8.04
C ALA A 528 17.20 -5.16 -8.78
N PRO A 529 15.87 -4.97 -8.81
CA PRO A 529 14.99 -5.92 -9.47
C PRO A 529 15.17 -5.88 -10.98
N ALA A 530 15.00 -7.03 -11.63
CA ALA A 530 15.01 -7.10 -13.09
C ALA A 530 13.89 -6.24 -13.68
N ARG A 531 14.21 -5.50 -14.74
CA ARG A 531 13.20 -4.77 -15.52
C ARG A 531 12.37 -5.77 -16.32
N LYS A 532 11.05 -5.57 -16.37
CA LYS A 532 10.20 -6.32 -17.29
C LYS A 532 10.71 -6.06 -18.71
N PRO A 533 10.84 -7.10 -19.55
CA PRO A 533 11.13 -6.90 -20.96
C PRO A 533 10.06 -5.96 -21.52
N THR A 534 10.50 -4.89 -22.18
CA THR A 534 9.57 -4.09 -22.99
C THR A 534 8.95 -5.07 -23.99
N PRO A 535 7.60 -5.16 -24.09
CA PRO A 535 6.98 -5.98 -25.12
C PRO A 535 7.65 -5.63 -26.45
N PRO A 536 8.02 -6.60 -27.30
CA PRO A 536 8.40 -6.27 -28.67
C PRO A 536 7.25 -5.40 -29.21
N ALA A 537 7.59 -4.24 -29.77
CA ALA A 537 6.59 -3.42 -30.43
C ALA A 537 5.79 -4.37 -31.33
N GLY A 538 4.47 -4.45 -31.12
CA GLY A 538 3.57 -5.26 -31.95
C GLY A 538 3.88 -4.97 -33.43
N PRO A 539 3.66 -5.94 -34.34
CA PRO A 539 4.26 -5.97 -35.66
C PRO A 539 4.30 -4.57 -36.25
N LYS A 540 5.51 -3.98 -36.25
CA LYS A 540 5.76 -2.80 -37.07
C LYS A 540 5.34 -3.22 -38.47
N ALA A 541 4.41 -2.48 -39.07
CA ALA A 541 4.25 -2.51 -40.52
C ALA A 541 5.67 -2.51 -41.14
N PRO A 542 5.93 -3.32 -42.17
CA PRO A 542 7.28 -3.62 -42.62
C PRO A 542 8.12 -2.36 -42.60
N ALA A 543 9.21 -2.39 -41.84
CA ALA A 543 10.09 -1.24 -41.72
C ALA A 543 10.68 -0.95 -43.12
N THR A 544 10.02 -0.07 -43.87
CA THR A 544 10.71 0.79 -44.80
C THR A 544 11.68 1.57 -43.95
N ALA A 545 12.99 1.39 -44.18
CA ALA A 545 14.04 2.15 -43.53
C ALA A 545 13.68 3.64 -43.59
N SER A 546 13.19 4.19 -42.47
CA SER A 546 12.82 5.60 -42.42
C SER A 546 14.10 6.38 -42.20
N THR A 547 14.43 7.23 -43.16
CA THR A 547 15.55 8.19 -43.16
C THR A 547 15.37 9.35 -42.17
N ASN A 548 14.45 9.24 -41.21
CA ASN A 548 14.18 10.27 -40.20
C ASN A 548 15.05 10.04 -38.97
N LEU A 549 15.60 11.12 -38.41
CA LEU A 549 16.33 11.10 -37.14
C LEU A 549 15.53 11.85 -36.06
N THR A 550 15.30 11.22 -34.92
CA THR A 550 14.64 11.82 -33.76
C THR A 550 15.65 12.03 -32.63
N LEU A 551 15.59 13.19 -31.98
CA LEU A 551 16.42 13.58 -30.83
C LEU A 551 15.48 13.91 -29.67
N ASP A 552 15.36 13.02 -28.68
CA ASP A 552 14.47 13.15 -27.51
C ASP A 552 15.17 13.91 -26.37
N ASP A 553 14.45 14.54 -25.44
CA ASP A 553 15.04 15.31 -24.33
C ASP A 553 16.05 14.51 -23.50
N GLN A 554 15.92 13.18 -23.50
CA GLN A 554 16.86 12.25 -22.86
C GLN A 554 18.22 12.16 -23.54
N ASP A 555 18.33 12.55 -24.81
CA ASP A 555 19.56 12.56 -25.60
C ASP A 555 20.36 13.87 -25.43
N ALA A 556 19.82 14.84 -24.68
CA ALA A 556 20.42 16.15 -24.51
C ALA A 556 21.46 16.20 -23.38
N GLU A 557 22.60 16.84 -23.65
CA GLU A 557 23.50 17.35 -22.61
C GLU A 557 22.88 18.63 -22.00
N LEU A 558 22.48 18.56 -20.73
CA LEU A 558 21.78 19.64 -20.04
C LEU A 558 22.72 20.44 -19.12
N THR A 559 22.59 21.76 -19.16
CA THR A 559 23.20 22.69 -18.18
C THR A 559 22.16 23.68 -17.69
N GLY A 560 22.25 24.11 -16.43
CA GLY A 560 21.25 25.00 -15.81
C GLY A 560 20.08 24.23 -15.19
N ARG A 561 18.94 24.90 -15.00
CA ARG A 561 17.79 24.35 -14.28
C ARG A 561 16.73 23.85 -15.25
N TRP A 562 16.52 22.54 -15.24
CA TRP A 562 15.47 21.87 -15.99
C TRP A 562 14.66 20.98 -15.06
N THR A 563 13.35 21.18 -15.03
CA THR A 563 12.41 20.36 -14.25
C THR A 563 11.66 19.43 -15.20
N ARG A 564 11.63 18.14 -14.88
CA ARG A 564 10.91 17.12 -15.68
C ARG A 564 9.42 17.13 -15.35
N SER A 565 8.58 17.02 -16.38
CA SER A 565 7.13 16.94 -16.24
C SER A 565 6.53 15.97 -17.27
N THR A 566 5.35 15.45 -16.95
CA THR A 566 4.50 14.66 -17.86
C THR A 566 3.08 15.23 -17.94
N THR A 567 2.88 16.41 -17.34
CA THR A 567 1.55 16.95 -17.03
C THR A 567 0.81 17.41 -18.26
N PHE A 568 1.47 18.13 -19.18
CA PHE A 568 0.86 18.52 -20.45
C PHE A 568 1.11 17.46 -21.53
N LYS A 569 0.11 17.24 -22.37
CA LYS A 569 0.14 16.35 -23.53
C LYS A 569 -0.16 17.18 -24.80
N PRO A 570 0.35 16.77 -25.97
CA PRO A 570 1.24 15.63 -26.20
C PRO A 570 2.69 15.90 -25.77
N HIS A 571 3.45 14.83 -25.54
CA HIS A 571 4.91 14.86 -25.47
C HIS A 571 5.49 13.58 -26.08
N VAL A 572 6.74 13.62 -26.52
CA VAL A 572 7.49 12.47 -27.03
C VAL A 572 8.15 11.74 -25.86
N GLY A 573 8.58 10.49 -26.07
CA GLY A 573 9.33 9.74 -25.06
C GLY A 573 8.65 9.61 -23.69
N GLN A 574 9.41 9.88 -22.64
CA GLN A 574 8.99 9.69 -21.23
C GLN A 574 8.43 10.95 -20.57
N GLY A 575 8.44 12.10 -21.24
CA GLY A 575 8.04 13.38 -20.66
C GLY A 575 8.57 14.55 -21.47
N TYR A 576 8.67 15.70 -20.81
CA TYR A 576 9.39 16.87 -21.33
C TYR A 576 10.06 17.58 -20.16
N LEU A 577 10.97 18.51 -20.46
CA LEU A 577 11.61 19.39 -19.50
C LEU A 577 11.05 20.81 -19.63
N HIS A 578 11.05 21.56 -18.53
CA HIS A 578 10.76 22.99 -18.54
C HIS A 578 11.69 23.78 -17.62
N ASP A 579 11.88 25.06 -17.94
CA ASP A 579 12.78 25.97 -17.24
C ASP A 579 12.14 26.69 -16.04
N GLU A 580 10.91 26.32 -15.66
CA GLU A 580 10.15 26.98 -14.58
C GLU A 580 9.93 28.49 -14.80
N ARG A 581 9.91 28.93 -16.07
CA ARG A 581 9.72 30.34 -16.44
C ARG A 581 10.87 31.25 -15.99
N HIS A 582 12.06 30.69 -15.79
CA HIS A 582 13.24 31.48 -15.45
C HIS A 582 13.65 32.43 -16.58
N ALA A 583 13.64 31.95 -17.83
CA ALA A 583 13.94 32.75 -19.03
C ALA A 583 15.20 33.65 -18.93
N ASP A 584 16.26 33.18 -18.27
CA ASP A 584 17.46 33.94 -17.91
C ASP A 584 18.69 33.64 -18.79
N GLY A 585 18.52 32.81 -19.83
CA GLY A 585 19.59 32.39 -20.73
C GLY A 585 20.62 31.44 -20.12
N LYS A 586 20.43 30.98 -18.87
CA LYS A 586 21.39 30.11 -18.17
C LYS A 586 21.11 28.61 -18.32
N SER A 587 19.90 28.25 -18.73
CA SER A 587 19.52 26.86 -19.00
C SER A 587 19.66 26.55 -20.47
N ARG A 588 20.46 25.53 -20.76
CA ARG A 588 20.83 25.11 -22.11
C ARG A 588 20.70 23.60 -22.25
N ALA A 589 20.22 23.18 -23.41
CA ALA A 589 20.19 21.78 -23.83
C ALA A 589 20.94 21.65 -25.16
N VAL A 590 21.83 20.65 -25.24
CA VAL A 590 22.68 20.42 -26.40
C VAL A 590 22.50 19.00 -26.90
N PHE A 591 22.10 18.85 -28.15
CA PHE A 591 21.99 17.57 -28.84
C PHE A 591 23.13 17.46 -29.86
N ARG A 592 23.87 16.36 -29.80
CA ARG A 592 24.92 16.05 -30.79
C ARG A 592 24.43 14.94 -31.68
N PHE A 593 24.52 15.11 -32.99
CA PHE A 593 24.04 14.11 -33.92
C PHE A 593 24.86 14.07 -35.21
N LYS A 594 24.84 12.92 -35.88
CA LYS A 594 25.35 12.75 -37.24
C LYS A 594 24.19 12.76 -38.22
N ALA A 595 24.34 13.48 -39.33
CA ALA A 595 23.27 13.54 -40.33
C ALA A 595 23.07 12.16 -40.99
N PRO A 596 21.81 11.70 -41.15
CA PRO A 596 21.52 10.36 -41.62
C PRO A 596 21.73 10.18 -43.15
N ALA A 597 21.65 11.26 -43.92
CA ALA A 597 21.87 11.27 -45.37
C ALA A 597 22.28 12.67 -45.86
N ASP A 598 22.80 12.76 -47.08
CA ASP A 598 23.02 14.03 -47.78
C ASP A 598 21.67 14.60 -48.25
N GLY A 599 21.38 15.86 -47.93
CA GLY A 599 20.14 16.47 -48.41
C GLY A 599 19.61 17.63 -47.60
N GLU A 600 18.45 18.13 -48.04
CA GLU A 600 17.62 19.06 -47.26
C GLU A 600 16.75 18.27 -46.28
N PHE A 601 16.68 18.72 -45.03
CA PHE A 601 15.84 18.18 -43.98
C PHE A 601 14.92 19.26 -43.43
N ASP A 602 13.66 18.92 -43.23
CA ASP A 602 12.70 19.64 -42.42
C ASP A 602 13.03 19.38 -40.95
N LEU A 603 13.52 20.40 -40.23
CA LEU A 603 13.73 20.36 -38.79
C LEU A 603 12.41 20.67 -38.10
N ARG A 604 11.96 19.75 -37.27
CA ARG A 604 10.68 19.83 -36.58
C ARG A 604 10.88 19.70 -35.08
N MET A 605 10.01 20.33 -34.29
CA MET A 605 10.07 20.31 -32.83
C MET A 605 8.72 19.84 -32.26
N ALA A 606 8.79 18.98 -31.25
CA ALA A 606 7.66 18.62 -30.40
C ALA A 606 7.67 19.51 -29.15
N TYR A 607 6.49 19.94 -28.70
CA TYR A 607 6.28 20.64 -27.44
C TYR A 607 4.77 20.68 -27.12
N SER A 608 4.46 20.82 -25.83
CA SER A 608 3.09 21.05 -25.36
C SER A 608 2.72 22.55 -25.41
N ALA A 609 2.02 22.93 -26.47
CA ALA A 609 1.60 24.31 -26.70
C ALA A 609 0.64 24.83 -25.62
N HIS A 610 0.88 26.05 -25.13
CA HIS A 610 0.03 26.71 -24.12
C HIS A 610 0.25 28.24 -24.14
N PRO A 611 -0.74 29.08 -23.80
CA PRO A 611 -0.56 30.54 -23.76
C PRO A 611 0.53 31.05 -22.80
N THR A 612 1.02 30.21 -21.89
CA THR A 612 2.09 30.55 -20.94
C THR A 612 3.50 30.16 -21.41
N ARG A 613 3.66 29.64 -22.64
CA ARG A 613 4.96 29.23 -23.17
C ARG A 613 5.75 30.39 -23.75
N ALA A 614 7.06 30.18 -23.92
CA ALA A 614 7.95 31.11 -24.59
C ALA A 614 7.54 31.33 -26.06
N GLN A 615 7.47 32.59 -26.48
CA GLN A 615 7.10 32.96 -27.86
C GLN A 615 8.30 33.07 -28.80
N ARG A 616 9.51 33.17 -28.25
CA ARG A 616 10.73 33.42 -29.05
C ARG A 616 11.88 32.51 -28.64
N LEU A 617 11.62 31.22 -28.43
CA LEU A 617 12.64 30.26 -28.01
C LEU A 617 13.76 30.15 -29.07
N PRO A 618 15.02 30.51 -28.75
CA PRO A 618 16.13 30.35 -29.69
C PRO A 618 16.55 28.88 -29.81
N VAL A 619 16.64 28.41 -31.05
CA VAL A 619 17.18 27.09 -31.43
C VAL A 619 18.30 27.31 -32.44
N THR A 620 19.51 26.88 -32.12
CA THR A 620 20.69 27.03 -33.00
C THR A 620 21.17 25.67 -33.45
N VAL A 621 21.41 25.50 -34.75
CA VAL A 621 22.07 24.30 -35.30
C VAL A 621 23.40 24.73 -35.91
N SER A 622 24.49 24.09 -35.50
CA SER A 622 25.83 24.34 -36.05
C SER A 622 26.52 23.05 -36.46
N GLY A 623 27.32 23.12 -37.51
CA GLY A 623 28.09 22.00 -38.06
C GLY A 623 28.66 22.35 -39.43
N GLU A 624 29.76 21.69 -39.81
CA GLU A 624 30.43 21.90 -41.10
C GLU A 624 30.80 23.37 -41.39
N GLY A 625 31.17 24.14 -40.36
CA GLY A 625 31.51 25.56 -40.49
C GLY A 625 30.32 26.50 -40.74
N THR A 626 29.09 25.99 -40.62
CA THR A 626 27.85 26.77 -40.74
C THR A 626 27.09 26.82 -39.42
N GLU A 627 26.38 27.93 -39.18
CA GLU A 627 25.47 28.09 -38.04
C GLU A 627 24.16 28.68 -38.55
N GLN A 628 23.04 28.06 -38.14
CA GLN A 628 21.69 28.53 -38.43
C GLN A 628 20.93 28.74 -37.12
N ARG A 629 20.32 29.92 -36.97
CA ARG A 629 19.51 30.29 -35.81
C ARG A 629 18.04 30.34 -36.21
N LEU A 630 17.20 29.70 -35.40
CA LEU A 630 15.76 29.61 -35.54
C LEU A 630 15.10 30.13 -34.26
N VAL A 631 13.88 30.64 -34.41
CA VAL A 631 13.08 31.15 -33.29
C VAL A 631 11.75 30.41 -33.30
N VAL A 632 11.39 29.81 -32.17
CA VAL A 632 10.18 28.98 -32.04
C VAL A 632 9.18 29.63 -31.09
N ASP A 633 7.95 29.78 -31.56
CA ASP A 633 6.80 30.19 -30.74
C ASP A 633 6.07 28.94 -30.21
N GLN A 634 6.27 28.66 -28.93
CA GLN A 634 5.69 27.50 -28.25
C GLN A 634 4.25 27.75 -27.77
N THR A 635 3.67 28.92 -28.04
CA THR A 635 2.25 29.18 -27.80
C THR A 635 1.38 28.63 -28.93
N LEU A 636 1.97 28.39 -30.12
CA LEU A 636 1.26 27.91 -31.28
C LEU A 636 1.01 26.40 -31.21
N PRO A 637 -0.24 25.91 -31.38
CA PRO A 637 -0.56 24.47 -31.31
C PRO A 637 0.12 23.69 -32.43
N LEU A 638 0.44 22.41 -32.20
CA LEU A 638 0.95 21.54 -33.27
C LEU A 638 -0.09 21.39 -34.39
N PRO A 639 0.31 21.22 -35.67
CA PRO A 639 -0.63 20.94 -36.76
C PRO A 639 -1.52 19.74 -36.42
N GLY A 640 -2.79 19.80 -36.82
CA GLY A 640 -3.79 18.81 -36.41
C GLY A 640 -3.38 17.37 -36.74
N GLY A 641 -3.24 16.55 -35.70
CA GLY A 641 -2.84 15.14 -35.81
C GLY A 641 -1.33 14.88 -35.86
N GLU A 642 -0.49 15.92 -35.80
CA GLU A 642 0.97 15.78 -35.84
C GLU A 642 1.61 15.85 -34.45
N THR A 643 2.72 15.11 -34.28
CA THR A 643 3.55 15.12 -33.07
C THR A 643 4.62 16.22 -33.08
N PHE A 644 4.99 16.72 -34.26
CA PHE A 644 6.04 17.71 -34.46
C PHE A 644 5.57 18.83 -35.37
N ARG A 645 6.05 20.05 -35.15
CA ARG A 645 5.86 21.21 -36.05
C ARG A 645 7.17 21.54 -36.75
N SER A 646 7.13 21.84 -38.05
CA SER A 646 8.28 22.39 -38.78
C SER A 646 8.71 23.73 -38.19
N ILE A 647 10.00 23.84 -37.84
CA ILE A 647 10.63 25.05 -37.29
C ILE A 647 11.70 25.63 -38.21
N GLY A 648 12.14 24.88 -39.23
CA GLY A 648 13.12 25.34 -40.21
C GLY A 648 13.54 24.23 -41.15
N ARG A 649 14.38 24.57 -42.13
CA ARG A 649 15.05 23.59 -43.01
C ARG A 649 16.55 23.66 -42.83
N LEU A 650 17.22 22.52 -42.97
CA LEU A 650 18.66 22.35 -42.84
C LEU A 650 19.21 21.57 -44.03
N ARG A 651 20.32 22.03 -44.61
CA ARG A 651 21.12 21.22 -45.53
C ARG A 651 22.17 20.45 -44.72
N LEU A 652 22.13 19.12 -44.78
CA LEU A 652 23.03 18.27 -44.02
C LEU A 652 23.85 17.37 -44.96
N ARG A 653 25.08 17.03 -44.53
CA ARG A 653 25.95 16.07 -45.19
C ARG A 653 26.06 14.79 -44.35
N GLN A 654 25.80 13.64 -44.95
CA GLN A 654 25.81 12.34 -44.30
C GLN A 654 27.09 12.13 -43.48
N GLY A 655 26.93 11.70 -42.23
CA GLY A 655 28.04 11.34 -41.34
C GLY A 655 28.80 12.51 -40.71
N ALA A 656 28.58 13.75 -41.17
CA ALA A 656 29.11 14.95 -40.53
C ALA A 656 28.46 15.21 -39.17
N ASP A 657 29.21 15.80 -38.25
CA ASP A 657 28.79 16.09 -36.88
C ASP A 657 28.12 17.46 -36.79
N TYR A 658 26.93 17.48 -36.17
CA TYR A 658 26.13 18.66 -35.94
C TYR A 658 25.76 18.78 -34.46
N VAL A 659 25.55 20.03 -34.03
CA VAL A 659 25.15 20.39 -32.67
C VAL A 659 23.88 21.23 -32.75
N LEU A 660 22.79 20.74 -32.16
CA LEU A 660 21.56 21.51 -31.94
C LEU A 660 21.53 22.00 -30.50
N THR A 661 21.37 23.30 -30.31
CA THR A 661 21.36 23.96 -28.99
C THR A 661 20.06 24.70 -28.77
N VAL A 662 19.45 24.50 -27.62
CA VAL A 662 18.30 25.26 -27.12
C VAL A 662 18.74 26.05 -25.90
N VAL A 663 18.41 27.34 -25.83
CA VAL A 663 18.71 28.20 -24.67
C VAL A 663 17.41 28.83 -24.18
N ASN A 664 17.19 28.87 -22.86
CA ASN A 664 16.01 29.48 -22.24
C ASN A 664 16.07 31.03 -22.27
N ASP A 665 16.28 31.63 -23.44
CA ASP A 665 16.25 33.09 -23.67
C ASP A 665 15.06 33.48 -24.56
N GLY A 666 13.92 32.81 -24.31
CA GLY A 666 12.73 32.86 -25.17
C GLY A 666 11.73 33.98 -24.86
N GLY A 667 12.06 34.90 -23.95
CA GLY A 667 11.15 35.90 -23.39
C GLY A 667 10.26 35.38 -22.25
N PRO A 668 9.29 36.17 -21.77
CA PRO A 668 8.50 35.83 -20.58
C PRO A 668 7.56 34.65 -20.86
N GLY A 669 7.90 33.46 -20.35
CA GLY A 669 7.11 32.24 -20.54
C GLY A 669 7.90 30.99 -20.18
N PHE A 670 7.23 29.84 -20.06
CA PHE A 670 7.91 28.56 -19.87
C PHE A 670 8.58 28.13 -21.17
N THR A 671 9.89 27.88 -21.12
CA THR A 671 10.60 27.17 -22.18
C THR A 671 10.37 25.67 -22.00
N ILE A 672 9.84 25.01 -23.03
CA ILE A 672 9.63 23.55 -23.05
C ILE A 672 10.68 22.90 -23.94
N LEU A 673 11.28 21.81 -23.46
CA LEU A 673 12.13 20.94 -24.25
C LEU A 673 11.56 19.52 -24.24
N ASP A 674 11.23 19.00 -25.41
CA ASP A 674 10.65 17.65 -25.58
C ASP A 674 11.45 16.88 -26.63
N ALA A 675 11.21 17.06 -27.93
CA ALA A 675 11.99 16.36 -28.96
C ALA A 675 12.14 17.15 -30.26
N PHE A 676 13.13 16.76 -31.07
CA PHE A 676 13.32 17.23 -32.44
C PHE A 676 13.25 16.06 -33.44
N GLU A 677 12.79 16.34 -34.65
CA GLU A 677 12.81 15.40 -35.77
C GLU A 677 13.47 16.06 -36.99
N LEU A 678 14.41 15.35 -37.62
CA LEU A 678 14.90 15.64 -38.95
C LEU A 678 14.21 14.71 -39.94
N ARG A 679 13.36 15.28 -40.78
CA ARG A 679 12.64 14.57 -41.83
C ARG A 679 13.18 15.02 -43.19
N PRO A 680 13.63 14.14 -44.09
CA PRO A 680 14.06 14.56 -45.42
C PRO A 680 12.98 15.40 -46.11
N ALA A 681 13.35 16.57 -46.60
CA ALA A 681 12.45 17.38 -47.39
C ALA A 681 12.21 16.67 -48.74
N PRO A 682 10.96 16.62 -49.25
CA PRO A 682 10.72 16.09 -50.58
C PRO A 682 11.56 16.87 -51.60
N ALA A 683 12.27 16.16 -52.48
CA ALA A 683 13.04 16.78 -53.55
C ALA A 683 12.12 17.72 -54.34
N GLY A 684 12.46 19.00 -54.38
CA GLY A 684 11.72 19.97 -55.19
C GLY A 684 11.68 19.51 -56.64
N ARG A 685 10.49 19.52 -57.25
CA ARG A 685 10.37 19.53 -58.71
C ARG A 685 10.85 20.86 -59.26
#